data_AF-U5HC65-F1
#
_entry.id   AF-U5HC65-F1
#
_cell.length_a   1.000
_cell.length_b   1.000
_cell.length_c   1.000
_cell.angle_alpha   90.00
_cell.angle_beta   90.00
_cell.angle_gamma   90.00
#
_symmetry.space_group_name_H-M   'P 1'
#
loop_
_entity.id
_entity.type
_entity.pdbx_description
1 polymer ?
#
loop_
_entity_poly.entity_id
_entity_poly.type
_entity_poly.pdbx_seq_one_letter_code
_entity_poly.pdbx_strand_id
1 'polypeptide(L)'
;MRKHSFLTPPSYLGVIMAFTDVPRTSEHSTSADPTSSATASTSSAPQAQDVAAEAAPPSTGNGATVDDEDGYDGQLPDFSGDEAASAPTTNAPKLLPPKPRGPPGARNKKSGSLASSAAALKKKLSPGNKATKTTASSGQASSSTSNTEGIKMTDNQLDAVMAKLALDQPELAGKLQRLDVQELINQAGINEKFLKGESGLMGKAVKDMASHKFWSTQPVPRLDESLQDVREGPLEPNTPIEQIPREPIKLHKDFVWSNVELNDSAQLKEVYDLMTNNYVEDPDASFRFDYSAEFFEWALKPPGYVPDWHVGIRVAATGKLVAFISGIPLDLRVRSVTKRCTEINFLCVHKKLRSKRLTPLLIQEVTRRTHLFGIFQAIYTAGAYLPTPVSRCQYYHRNLNPQKLVKTGFTSIPRNSTMARLINHYRVPTETKLVGLREMEKKDLKQVARLIRAYNARFDIAPAMANKEVEHMLLAGRGKDVDGKRVGQIVWTYVVEEPGTGKITDVFSFYSLPSTATKMTTRTLVNAAYLFYYATTACPSCADLGDGSTATAVTNWKDETQEERETLQKRLIELISDCLILTSKLGFDVLNALTLQDNSLFLEDLKFGKGDGFLHYYLYNYATKPILGGIDATDGGSGVGVIML
;
A
#
# COMPACT_ATOMS: atom_id res chain seq x y z
N MET A 1 36.56 -52.26 -33.93
CA MET A 1 37.41 -53.28 -33.28
C MET A 1 37.62 -52.89 -31.81
N ARG A 2 37.47 -53.82 -30.85
CA ARG A 2 37.89 -53.74 -29.42
C ARG A 2 37.25 -52.60 -28.58
N LYS A 3 37.09 -52.70 -27.25
CA LYS A 3 36.66 -53.78 -26.31
C LYS A 3 36.33 -53.06 -24.96
N HIS A 4 35.64 -53.76 -24.05
CA HIS A 4 35.36 -53.51 -22.59
C HIS A 4 36.20 -52.44 -21.83
N SER A 5 35.74 -51.83 -20.73
CA SER A 5 35.30 -52.49 -19.48
C SER A 5 34.57 -51.58 -18.46
N PHE A 6 33.91 -52.20 -17.49
CA PHE A 6 33.35 -51.61 -16.26
C PHE A 6 34.43 -51.05 -15.32
N LEU A 7 34.03 -50.15 -14.39
CA LEU A 7 34.43 -50.19 -12.97
C LEU A 7 33.54 -49.27 -12.11
N THR A 8 33.12 -49.76 -10.94
CA THR A 8 32.50 -48.99 -9.84
C THR A 8 33.35 -49.15 -8.56
N PRO A 9 32.94 -48.66 -7.37
CA PRO A 9 33.71 -47.71 -6.57
C PRO A 9 34.50 -48.33 -5.41
N PRO A 10 35.18 -47.52 -4.58
CA PRO A 10 35.56 -47.91 -3.22
C PRO A 10 34.80 -47.10 -2.15
N SER A 11 34.13 -47.82 -1.24
CA SER A 11 33.99 -47.44 0.17
C SER A 11 35.35 -47.63 0.88
N TYR A 12 35.63 -47.03 2.06
CA TYR A 12 35.23 -47.62 3.36
C TYR A 12 35.64 -46.77 4.58
N LEU A 13 35.06 -47.15 5.72
CA LEU A 13 35.53 -47.01 7.11
C LEU A 13 35.45 -45.63 7.80
N GLY A 14 34.79 -45.64 8.96
CA GLY A 14 34.79 -44.57 9.97
C GLY A 14 35.05 -45.15 11.36
N VAL A 15 34.93 -44.34 12.42
CA VAL A 15 35.05 -44.77 13.82
C VAL A 15 33.96 -44.10 14.67
N ILE A 16 33.41 -44.87 15.61
CA ILE A 16 32.42 -44.49 16.63
C ILE A 16 33.15 -44.22 17.95
N MET A 17 32.70 -43.26 18.75
CA MET A 17 32.75 -43.29 20.23
C MET A 17 31.67 -42.34 20.80
N ALA A 18 31.23 -42.61 22.03
CA ALA A 18 29.95 -42.13 22.59
C ALA A 18 30.12 -41.37 23.93
N PHE A 19 29.02 -41.26 24.70
CA PHE A 19 28.86 -40.65 26.04
C PHE A 19 28.67 -39.11 26.06
N THR A 20 27.82 -38.51 26.90
CA THR A 20 26.88 -39.04 27.93
C THR A 20 25.74 -38.04 28.19
N ASP A 21 24.54 -38.52 28.51
CA ASP A 21 23.48 -37.74 29.18
C ASP A 21 23.73 -37.64 30.71
N VAL A 22 23.38 -36.51 31.32
CA VAL A 22 23.01 -36.41 32.75
C VAL A 22 21.92 -35.34 32.93
N PRO A 23 20.74 -35.66 33.52
CA PRO A 23 19.69 -34.68 33.82
C PRO A 23 19.79 -34.10 35.24
N ARG A 24 19.12 -32.96 35.49
CA ARG A 24 18.81 -32.44 36.84
C ARG A 24 17.34 -31.98 36.89
N THR A 25 16.50 -32.81 37.51
CA THR A 25 15.93 -32.65 38.87
C THR A 25 14.79 -31.65 38.97
N SER A 26 13.58 -32.20 39.06
CA SER A 26 12.35 -31.55 39.53
C SER A 26 12.24 -31.66 41.05
N GLU A 27 11.81 -30.61 41.73
CA GLU A 27 11.22 -30.70 43.07
C GLU A 27 9.81 -30.10 43.05
N HIS A 28 8.82 -30.91 43.43
CA HIS A 28 7.53 -30.45 43.90
C HIS A 28 7.59 -30.31 45.41
N SER A 29 7.04 -29.23 45.95
CA SER A 29 6.57 -29.20 47.34
C SER A 29 5.14 -28.68 47.39
N THR A 30 4.34 -29.28 48.26
CA THR A 30 2.92 -28.97 48.47
C THR A 30 2.69 -28.63 49.93
N SER A 31 1.70 -27.77 50.18
CA SER A 31 0.93 -27.60 51.43
C SER A 31 1.68 -27.31 52.75
N ALA A 32 1.43 -26.13 53.32
CA ALA A 32 0.83 -26.00 54.66
C ALA A 32 0.53 -24.52 55.02
N ASP A 33 -0.75 -24.17 55.08
CA ASP A 33 -1.29 -23.19 56.05
C ASP A 33 -1.52 -23.95 57.38
N PRO A 34 -1.54 -23.32 58.59
CA PRO A 34 -2.65 -22.42 58.95
C PRO A 34 -2.40 -21.35 60.05
N THR A 35 -3.48 -20.62 60.40
CA THR A 35 -3.73 -19.86 61.66
C THR A 35 -2.91 -18.58 61.92
N SER A 36 -3.46 -17.49 62.47
CA SER A 36 -4.83 -17.20 62.97
C SER A 36 -5.09 -15.69 63.16
N SER A 37 -6.38 -15.31 63.16
CA SER A 37 -7.00 -14.18 63.91
C SER A 37 -6.61 -12.72 63.59
N ALA A 38 -7.46 -11.70 63.77
CA ALA A 38 -8.93 -11.62 63.84
C ALA A 38 -9.36 -10.13 63.86
N THR A 39 -10.66 -9.87 63.68
CA THR A 39 -11.41 -8.63 64.01
C THR A 39 -11.10 -7.33 63.25
N ALA A 40 -12.04 -6.38 63.05
CA ALA A 40 -13.50 -6.45 62.82
C ALA A 40 -14.06 -5.01 62.66
N SER A 41 -15.10 -4.80 61.83
CA SER A 41 -16.17 -3.77 62.00
C SER A 41 -15.74 -2.28 61.96
N THR A 42 -16.54 -1.20 61.79
CA THR A 42 -17.92 -0.84 61.31
C THR A 42 -17.94 0.71 61.21
N SER A 43 -18.80 1.45 60.49
CA SER A 43 -19.91 1.18 59.54
C SER A 43 -20.32 2.51 58.84
N SER A 44 -21.48 2.51 58.17
CA SER A 44 -22.44 3.64 58.07
C SER A 44 -22.04 4.96 57.40
N ALA A 45 -22.58 5.14 56.19
CA ALA A 45 -23.04 6.41 55.61
C ALA A 45 -24.25 6.98 56.42
N PRO A 46 -24.92 8.13 56.11
CA PRO A 46 -25.44 8.46 54.76
C PRO A 46 -25.63 9.96 54.34
N GLN A 47 -25.96 10.12 53.05
CA GLN A 47 -26.96 11.04 52.44
C GLN A 47 -26.79 12.59 52.36
N ALA A 48 -27.04 13.07 51.12
CA ALA A 48 -27.86 14.24 50.73
C ALA A 48 -27.33 15.67 51.06
N GLN A 49 -27.62 16.74 50.30
CA GLN A 49 -28.16 16.92 48.93
C GLN A 49 -27.82 18.35 48.43
N ASP A 50 -28.11 18.62 47.15
CA ASP A 50 -28.55 19.91 46.57
C ASP A 50 -27.59 21.10 46.27
N VAL A 51 -27.62 21.46 44.97
CA VAL A 51 -27.92 22.80 44.39
C VAL A 51 -26.86 23.94 44.41
N ALA A 52 -26.15 24.01 43.26
CA ALA A 52 -26.10 25.12 42.29
C ALA A 52 -25.51 26.54 42.58
N ALA A 53 -24.89 27.04 41.50
CA ALA A 53 -24.91 28.42 40.96
C ALA A 53 -23.90 29.51 41.43
N GLU A 54 -23.06 29.87 40.44
CA GLU A 54 -22.66 31.23 40.00
C GLU A 54 -21.79 32.20 40.83
N ALA A 55 -20.93 32.88 40.04
CA ALA A 55 -20.41 34.25 40.16
C ALA A 55 -19.19 34.57 41.07
N ALA A 56 -18.13 35.00 40.37
CA ALA A 56 -16.82 35.53 40.76
C ALA A 56 -16.85 36.99 41.31
N PRO A 57 -15.71 37.72 41.48
CA PRO A 57 -14.39 37.45 42.10
C PRO A 57 -14.10 38.50 43.25
N PRO A 58 -12.88 38.70 43.82
CA PRO A 58 -11.72 39.35 43.15
C PRO A 58 -10.31 38.82 43.57
N SER A 59 -9.28 39.43 42.98
CA SER A 59 -7.84 39.11 43.01
C SER A 59 -7.08 39.34 44.33
N THR A 60 -6.06 38.52 44.63
CA THR A 60 -4.59 38.86 44.66
C THR A 60 -3.75 37.81 45.40
N GLY A 61 -2.49 37.56 44.96
CA GLY A 61 -1.45 36.98 45.85
C GLY A 61 -0.73 35.69 45.42
N ASN A 62 0.22 35.81 44.48
CA ASN A 62 1.40 34.96 44.21
C ASN A 62 1.59 33.59 44.92
N GLY A 63 1.83 32.55 44.12
CA GLY A 63 2.51 31.31 44.53
C GLY A 63 2.69 30.36 43.35
N ALA A 64 3.87 30.35 42.70
CA ALA A 64 4.10 29.61 41.46
C ALA A 64 4.82 28.27 41.68
N THR A 65 4.29 27.21 41.08
CA THR A 65 5.03 26.02 40.61
C THR A 65 4.41 25.58 39.28
N VAL A 66 5.22 25.03 38.38
CA VAL A 66 4.98 25.03 36.93
C VAL A 66 4.39 23.71 36.42
N ASP A 67 3.33 23.80 35.61
CA ASP A 67 2.91 22.80 34.63
C ASP A 67 3.27 23.34 33.23
N ASP A 68 4.02 22.58 32.42
CA ASP A 68 4.36 22.96 31.04
C ASP A 68 3.50 22.18 30.02
N GLU A 69 2.34 22.75 29.68
CA GLU A 69 1.62 22.46 28.43
C GLU A 69 2.05 23.45 27.33
N ASP A 70 3.05 23.11 26.52
CA ASP A 70 3.44 23.94 25.37
C ASP A 70 2.55 23.70 24.14
N GLY A 71 1.48 24.48 24.04
CA GLY A 71 0.68 24.63 22.83
C GLY A 71 1.42 25.47 21.77
N TYR A 72 1.57 24.92 20.56
CA TYR A 72 2.25 25.56 19.43
C TYR A 72 1.57 26.88 19.01
N ASP A 73 2.28 28.01 19.15
CA ASP A 73 1.78 29.33 18.76
C ASP A 73 2.03 29.65 17.27
N GLY A 74 1.11 30.42 16.69
CA GLY A 74 0.95 30.54 15.24
C GLY A 74 1.87 31.54 14.54
N GLN A 75 3.15 31.64 14.89
CA GLN A 75 4.09 32.57 14.23
C GLN A 75 4.95 31.92 13.13
N LEU A 76 5.15 32.66 12.03
CA LEU A 76 5.83 32.20 10.82
C LEU A 76 7.32 32.61 10.85
N PRO A 77 8.28 31.66 10.73
CA PRO A 77 9.69 32.00 10.53
C PRO A 77 10.01 32.46 9.10
N ASP A 78 10.98 33.35 9.00
CA ASP A 78 11.49 33.95 7.76
C ASP A 78 12.33 32.97 6.90
N PHE A 79 12.44 33.24 5.60
CA PHE A 79 13.12 32.39 4.60
C PHE A 79 14.18 33.18 3.80
N SER A 80 15.42 33.23 4.29
CA SER A 80 16.57 33.68 3.49
C SER A 80 17.87 32.98 3.89
N GLY A 81 18.66 32.53 2.90
CA GLY A 81 19.97 31.89 3.13
C GLY A 81 20.40 30.92 2.03
N ASP A 82 21.00 31.44 0.96
CA ASP A 82 21.75 30.66 -0.06
C ASP A 82 23.21 30.42 0.38
N GLU A 83 23.81 29.31 -0.05
CA GLU A 83 25.25 29.29 -0.35
C GLU A 83 25.64 28.23 -1.41
N ALA A 84 26.79 28.43 -2.06
CA ALA A 84 27.07 27.95 -3.42
C ALA A 84 28.03 26.74 -3.52
N ALA A 85 28.08 26.13 -4.72
CA ALA A 85 28.86 24.92 -5.03
C ALA A 85 30.17 25.18 -5.79
N SER A 86 31.10 24.21 -5.72
CA SER A 86 32.34 24.18 -6.54
C SER A 86 32.67 22.77 -7.06
N ALA A 87 32.98 22.64 -8.35
CA ALA A 87 33.57 21.46 -8.99
C ALA A 87 35.08 21.71 -9.27
N PRO A 88 35.95 20.74 -9.71
CA PRO A 88 35.84 20.16 -11.07
C PRO A 88 36.54 18.77 -11.37
N THR A 89 36.48 18.38 -12.66
CA THR A 89 37.46 17.59 -13.48
C THR A 89 37.65 16.05 -13.41
N THR A 90 37.05 15.37 -14.40
CA THR A 90 37.66 14.47 -15.43
C THR A 90 38.81 13.49 -15.11
N ASN A 91 38.60 12.18 -15.36
CA ASN A 91 39.14 11.46 -16.54
C ASN A 91 38.76 9.95 -16.55
N ALA A 92 38.61 9.34 -17.74
CA ALA A 92 38.21 7.94 -17.90
C ALA A 92 38.97 7.21 -19.04
N PRO A 93 39.43 5.95 -18.85
CA PRO A 93 39.92 5.09 -19.94
C PRO A 93 38.86 4.10 -20.45
N LYS A 94 38.87 3.82 -21.77
CA LYS A 94 38.01 2.83 -22.43
C LYS A 94 38.62 1.41 -22.37
N LEU A 95 37.79 0.37 -22.28
CA LEU A 95 38.14 -1.01 -22.65
C LEU A 95 37.03 -1.69 -23.47
N LEU A 96 37.44 -2.65 -24.31
CA LEU A 96 36.67 -3.23 -25.43
C LEU A 96 35.99 -4.58 -25.09
N PRO A 97 35.06 -5.11 -25.94
CA PRO A 97 34.02 -6.05 -25.50
C PRO A 97 34.29 -7.54 -25.82
N PRO A 98 33.62 -8.47 -25.11
CA PRO A 98 33.52 -9.88 -25.51
C PRO A 98 32.23 -10.21 -26.28
N LYS A 99 32.31 -11.23 -27.16
CA LYS A 99 31.28 -11.72 -28.09
C LYS A 99 30.47 -12.93 -27.50
N PRO A 100 29.42 -13.46 -28.18
CA PRO A 100 28.23 -14.01 -27.51
C PRO A 100 28.28 -15.51 -27.15
N ARG A 101 27.31 -15.95 -26.33
CA ARG A 101 26.94 -17.37 -26.13
C ARG A 101 25.49 -17.62 -26.56
N GLY A 102 25.25 -18.79 -27.15
CA GLY A 102 23.97 -19.20 -27.74
C GLY A 102 22.90 -19.70 -26.74
N PRO A 103 21.71 -20.06 -27.24
CA PRO A 103 20.50 -20.24 -26.42
C PRO A 103 20.25 -21.69 -25.96
N PRO A 104 19.59 -21.88 -24.81
CA PRO A 104 18.98 -23.16 -24.46
C PRO A 104 17.45 -23.12 -24.26
N GLY A 105 16.73 -23.90 -25.08
CA GLY A 105 15.61 -24.77 -24.65
C GLY A 105 14.30 -24.15 -24.15
N ALA A 106 13.28 -24.11 -25.01
CA ALA A 106 11.89 -23.85 -24.60
C ALA A 106 11.25 -25.03 -23.85
N ARG A 107 10.46 -24.73 -22.80
CA ARG A 107 9.53 -25.68 -22.16
C ARG A 107 8.15 -25.04 -22.00
N ASN A 108 7.15 -25.58 -22.71
CA ASN A 108 5.76 -25.14 -22.65
C ASN A 108 5.06 -25.61 -21.36
N LYS A 109 4.35 -24.71 -20.68
CA LYS A 109 3.23 -25.04 -19.78
C LYS A 109 2.09 -24.07 -20.05
N LYS A 110 0.89 -24.60 -20.35
CA LYS A 110 -0.33 -23.82 -20.59
C LYS A 110 -1.09 -23.64 -19.26
N SER A 111 -1.50 -22.41 -18.95
CA SER A 111 -2.57 -22.13 -18.00
C SER A 111 -3.88 -21.86 -18.76
N GLY A 112 -5.01 -22.35 -18.25
CA GLY A 112 -6.33 -22.18 -18.87
C GLY A 112 -7.02 -20.90 -18.39
N SER A 113 -7.65 -20.16 -19.31
CA SER A 113 -8.42 -18.94 -18.98
C SER A 113 -9.93 -19.24 -18.97
N LEU A 114 -10.70 -18.57 -18.10
CA LEU A 114 -12.18 -18.58 -18.11
C LEU A 114 -12.81 -18.51 -19.52
N ALA A 115 -12.24 -17.71 -20.42
CA ALA A 115 -12.70 -17.54 -21.78
C ALA A 115 -12.64 -18.82 -22.66
N SER A 116 -11.79 -19.81 -22.34
CA SER A 116 -11.82 -21.12 -23.01
C SER A 116 -12.92 -22.02 -22.48
N SER A 117 -13.26 -21.92 -21.19
CA SER A 117 -14.35 -22.68 -20.57
C SER A 117 -15.72 -22.18 -21.02
N ALA A 118 -15.90 -20.85 -21.11
CA ALA A 118 -17.10 -20.25 -21.68
C ALA A 118 -17.33 -20.65 -23.15
N ALA A 119 -16.27 -20.74 -23.96
CA ALA A 119 -16.35 -21.22 -25.34
C ALA A 119 -16.75 -22.71 -25.44
N ALA A 120 -16.32 -23.54 -24.48
CA ALA A 120 -16.75 -24.94 -24.37
C ALA A 120 -18.22 -25.06 -23.97
N LEU A 121 -18.71 -24.22 -23.04
CA LEU A 121 -20.11 -24.16 -22.64
C LEU A 121 -21.02 -23.72 -23.82
N LYS A 122 -20.58 -22.72 -24.60
CA LYS A 122 -21.29 -22.26 -25.80
C LYS A 122 -21.46 -23.38 -26.85
N LYS A 123 -20.53 -24.35 -26.88
CA LYS A 123 -20.59 -25.55 -27.73
C LYS A 123 -21.41 -26.71 -27.12
N LYS A 124 -21.59 -26.77 -25.79
CA LYS A 124 -22.53 -27.70 -25.13
C LYS A 124 -24.00 -27.26 -25.30
N LEU A 125 -24.28 -25.96 -25.24
CA LEU A 125 -25.63 -25.39 -25.25
C LEU A 125 -26.20 -25.11 -26.65
N SER A 126 -25.46 -25.35 -27.73
CA SER A 126 -25.94 -25.18 -29.10
C SER A 126 -26.87 -26.32 -29.54
N PRO A 127 -28.05 -26.04 -30.12
CA PRO A 127 -29.02 -27.07 -30.52
C PRO A 127 -28.56 -27.84 -31.77
N GLY A 128 -27.75 -28.88 -31.58
CA GLY A 128 -27.15 -29.59 -32.71
C GLY A 128 -26.24 -30.78 -32.38
N ASN A 129 -26.57 -31.60 -31.38
CA ASN A 129 -25.99 -32.96 -31.27
C ASN A 129 -26.78 -33.87 -30.30
N LYS A 130 -27.97 -34.34 -30.73
CA LYS A 130 -28.61 -35.51 -30.12
C LYS A 130 -28.08 -36.77 -30.81
N ALA A 131 -26.98 -37.31 -30.31
CA ALA A 131 -26.60 -38.70 -30.59
C ALA A 131 -27.33 -39.60 -29.60
N THR A 132 -28.18 -40.49 -30.11
CA THR A 132 -29.03 -41.40 -29.34
C THR A 132 -28.21 -42.46 -28.60
N LYS A 133 -28.54 -42.70 -27.33
CA LYS A 133 -28.39 -44.02 -26.71
C LYS A 133 -29.52 -44.29 -25.72
N THR A 134 -30.19 -45.41 -25.93
CA THR A 134 -31.36 -45.89 -25.20
C THR A 134 -31.00 -46.51 -23.84
N THR A 135 -31.97 -46.52 -22.96
CA THR A 135 -31.92 -47.13 -21.62
C THR A 135 -31.95 -48.66 -21.67
N ALA A 136 -31.05 -49.32 -20.93
CA ALA A 136 -31.20 -50.69 -20.42
C ALA A 136 -30.47 -50.82 -19.08
N SER A 137 -30.90 -51.75 -18.23
CA SER A 137 -30.68 -51.75 -16.78
C SER A 137 -29.60 -52.72 -16.26
N SER A 138 -29.30 -52.58 -14.96
CA SER A 138 -28.59 -53.50 -14.05
C SER A 138 -27.06 -53.48 -14.04
N GLY A 139 -26.49 -53.72 -12.84
CA GLY A 139 -25.10 -54.20 -12.70
C GLY A 139 -24.12 -53.30 -11.94
N GLN A 140 -24.14 -53.40 -10.60
CA GLN A 140 -23.00 -53.26 -9.66
C GLN A 140 -22.19 -51.95 -9.57
N ALA A 141 -21.99 -51.53 -8.32
CA ALA A 141 -21.04 -50.51 -7.95
C ALA A 141 -19.59 -50.98 -8.15
N SER A 142 -18.72 -50.08 -8.61
CA SER A 142 -17.28 -50.16 -8.36
C SER A 142 -16.79 -48.79 -7.88
N SER A 143 -16.28 -48.78 -6.65
CA SER A 143 -15.80 -47.58 -5.97
C SER A 143 -14.39 -47.21 -6.43
N SER A 144 -14.23 -46.03 -7.03
CA SER A 144 -12.94 -45.35 -7.14
C SER A 144 -13.04 -43.97 -6.50
N THR A 145 -12.80 -43.92 -5.19
CA THR A 145 -12.91 -42.70 -4.39
C THR A 145 -11.78 -41.72 -4.72
N SER A 146 -12.05 -40.76 -5.60
CA SER A 146 -11.26 -39.52 -5.70
C SER A 146 -11.96 -38.44 -4.88
N ASN A 147 -11.49 -38.21 -3.64
CA ASN A 147 -11.97 -37.10 -2.81
C ASN A 147 -11.64 -35.77 -3.49
N THR A 148 -12.64 -35.20 -4.17
CA THR A 148 -12.65 -33.81 -4.62
C THR A 148 -13.99 -33.24 -4.18
N GLU A 149 -14.05 -32.68 -2.98
CA GLU A 149 -15.22 -31.91 -2.55
C GLU A 149 -15.32 -30.65 -3.42
N GLY A 150 -16.31 -30.65 -4.33
CA GLY A 150 -16.59 -29.52 -5.20
C GLY A 150 -17.20 -28.35 -4.43
N ILE A 151 -16.87 -27.13 -4.85
CA ILE A 151 -17.39 -25.90 -4.24
C ILE A 151 -18.92 -25.86 -4.40
N LYS A 152 -19.63 -25.49 -3.33
CA LYS A 152 -21.06 -25.16 -3.34
C LYS A 152 -21.22 -23.70 -2.93
N MET A 153 -21.63 -22.84 -3.85
CA MET A 153 -22.04 -21.46 -3.57
C MET A 153 -23.50 -21.40 -3.13
N THR A 154 -23.89 -20.28 -2.51
CA THR A 154 -25.29 -20.02 -2.18
C THR A 154 -26.07 -19.62 -3.44
N ASP A 155 -27.38 -19.87 -3.45
CA ASP A 155 -28.26 -19.56 -4.58
C ASP A 155 -28.17 -18.08 -5.01
N ASN A 156 -28.12 -17.15 -4.05
CA ASN A 156 -28.00 -15.71 -4.32
C ASN A 156 -26.68 -15.35 -5.03
N GLN A 157 -25.58 -16.04 -4.72
CA GLN A 157 -24.29 -15.83 -5.38
C GLN A 157 -24.31 -16.38 -6.82
N LEU A 158 -24.93 -17.54 -7.03
CA LEU A 158 -25.09 -18.13 -8.36
C LEU A 158 -26.00 -17.26 -9.26
N ASP A 159 -27.06 -16.67 -8.69
CA ASP A 159 -27.94 -15.74 -9.41
C ASP A 159 -27.24 -14.43 -9.78
N ALA A 160 -26.43 -13.85 -8.88
CA ALA A 160 -25.64 -12.66 -9.19
C ALA A 160 -24.61 -12.91 -10.31
N VAL A 161 -23.95 -14.09 -10.31
CA VAL A 161 -23.02 -14.49 -11.38
C VAL A 161 -23.77 -14.77 -12.69
N MET A 162 -24.97 -15.37 -12.65
CA MET A 162 -25.82 -15.53 -13.84
C MET A 162 -26.24 -14.18 -14.42
N ALA A 163 -26.67 -13.23 -13.59
CA ALA A 163 -27.06 -11.89 -14.04
C ALA A 163 -25.89 -11.18 -14.73
N LYS A 164 -24.68 -11.25 -14.16
CA LYS A 164 -23.47 -10.67 -14.76
C LYS A 164 -23.07 -11.36 -16.08
N LEU A 165 -23.11 -12.69 -16.14
CA LEU A 165 -22.84 -13.45 -17.37
C LEU A 165 -23.86 -13.17 -18.49
N ALA A 166 -25.13 -12.94 -18.13
CA ALA A 166 -26.16 -12.53 -19.07
C ALA A 166 -25.98 -11.07 -19.56
N LEU A 167 -25.42 -10.19 -18.72
CA LEU A 167 -25.04 -8.83 -19.10
C LEU A 167 -23.87 -8.83 -20.10
N ASP A 168 -22.81 -9.58 -19.81
CA ASP A 168 -21.62 -9.72 -20.65
C ASP A 168 -21.90 -10.50 -21.96
N GLN A 169 -22.90 -11.39 -21.96
CA GLN A 169 -23.32 -12.18 -23.11
C GLN A 169 -24.86 -12.30 -23.19
N PRO A 170 -25.55 -11.35 -23.86
CA PRO A 170 -27.02 -11.33 -23.97
C PRO A 170 -27.63 -12.63 -24.56
N GLU A 171 -26.87 -13.38 -25.35
CA GLU A 171 -27.30 -14.66 -25.94
C GLU A 171 -27.51 -15.79 -24.91
N LEU A 172 -26.95 -15.66 -23.71
CA LEU A 172 -27.06 -16.60 -22.58
C LEU A 172 -28.19 -16.24 -21.59
N ALA A 173 -28.78 -15.04 -21.72
CA ALA A 173 -29.90 -14.62 -20.90
C ALA A 173 -31.06 -15.62 -20.99
N GLY A 174 -31.59 -16.06 -19.84
CA GLY A 174 -32.66 -17.05 -19.76
C GLY A 174 -32.29 -18.49 -20.12
N LYS A 175 -31.01 -18.79 -20.42
CA LYS A 175 -30.54 -20.15 -20.78
C LYS A 175 -29.56 -20.77 -19.78
N LEU A 176 -29.02 -19.98 -18.85
CA LEU A 176 -28.16 -20.46 -17.76
C LEU A 176 -29.01 -20.99 -16.62
N GLN A 177 -28.62 -22.13 -16.05
CA GLN A 177 -29.10 -22.58 -14.74
C GLN A 177 -27.98 -22.47 -13.69
N ARG A 178 -28.35 -22.38 -12.41
CA ARG A 178 -27.40 -22.31 -11.28
C ARG A 178 -26.36 -23.43 -11.30
N LEU A 179 -26.77 -24.63 -11.74
CA LEU A 179 -25.88 -25.79 -11.89
C LEU A 179 -24.81 -25.59 -12.98
N ASP A 180 -25.14 -24.97 -14.12
CA ASP A 180 -24.18 -24.67 -15.18
C ASP A 180 -23.10 -23.69 -14.71
N VAL A 181 -23.52 -22.67 -13.94
CA VAL A 181 -22.60 -21.70 -13.33
C VAL A 181 -21.73 -22.35 -12.25
N GLN A 182 -22.30 -23.23 -11.43
CA GLN A 182 -21.53 -23.98 -10.43
C GLN A 182 -20.50 -24.92 -11.08
N GLU A 183 -20.83 -25.59 -12.19
CA GLU A 183 -19.88 -26.39 -12.99
C GLU A 183 -18.81 -25.50 -13.63
N LEU A 184 -19.17 -24.33 -14.16
CA LEU A 184 -18.24 -23.38 -14.76
C LEU A 184 -17.21 -22.84 -13.75
N ILE A 185 -17.64 -22.49 -12.54
CA ILE A 185 -16.77 -22.03 -11.45
C ILE A 185 -15.80 -23.14 -11.03
N ASN A 186 -16.31 -24.37 -10.88
CA ASN A 186 -15.51 -25.54 -10.55
C ASN A 186 -14.50 -25.89 -11.66
N GLN A 187 -14.88 -25.80 -12.94
CA GLN A 187 -13.97 -26.02 -14.08
C GLN A 187 -12.94 -24.90 -14.28
N ALA A 188 -13.26 -23.67 -13.88
CA ALA A 188 -12.35 -22.54 -13.98
C ALA A 188 -11.25 -22.55 -12.89
N GLY A 189 -11.37 -23.43 -11.89
CA GLY A 189 -10.37 -23.58 -10.82
C GLY A 189 -10.19 -22.31 -9.98
N ILE A 190 -11.22 -21.45 -9.94
CA ILE A 190 -11.13 -20.16 -9.27
C ILE A 190 -11.24 -20.38 -7.77
N ASN A 191 -10.09 -20.31 -7.11
CA ASN A 191 -10.01 -20.38 -5.67
C ASN A 191 -10.68 -19.13 -5.09
N GLU A 192 -11.71 -19.29 -4.25
CA GLU A 192 -12.49 -18.20 -3.66
C GLU A 192 -11.58 -17.16 -2.97
N LYS A 193 -10.50 -17.64 -2.36
CA LYS A 193 -9.44 -16.86 -1.71
C LYS A 193 -8.65 -15.92 -2.64
N PHE A 194 -8.68 -16.13 -3.96
CA PHE A 194 -8.05 -15.21 -4.92
C PHE A 194 -8.99 -14.05 -5.25
N LEU A 195 -10.28 -14.33 -5.52
CA LEU A 195 -11.31 -13.30 -5.71
C LEU A 195 -11.52 -12.45 -4.44
N LYS A 196 -11.46 -13.08 -3.26
CA LYS A 196 -11.51 -12.40 -1.97
C LYS A 196 -10.21 -11.69 -1.59
N GLY A 197 -9.15 -11.73 -2.40
CA GLY A 197 -7.85 -11.09 -2.12
C GLY A 197 -7.09 -11.65 -0.91
N GLU A 198 -7.54 -12.78 -0.37
CA GLU A 198 -6.94 -13.49 0.76
C GLU A 198 -5.62 -14.21 0.36
N SER A 199 -5.35 -14.38 -0.92
CA SER A 199 -4.08 -14.89 -1.43
C SER A 199 -3.22 -13.74 -1.96
N GLY A 200 -2.10 -13.46 -1.30
CA GLY A 200 -1.17 -12.41 -1.73
C GLY A 200 -0.51 -12.69 -3.09
N LEU A 201 0.22 -11.68 -3.59
CA LEU A 201 0.88 -11.55 -4.92
C LEU A 201 1.74 -12.73 -5.45
N MET A 202 1.86 -13.83 -4.70
CA MET A 202 2.68 -15.01 -4.97
C MET A 202 1.89 -16.33 -4.97
N GLY A 203 0.55 -16.28 -5.04
CA GLY A 203 -0.31 -17.46 -5.23
C GLY A 203 -0.25 -18.51 -4.12
N LYS A 204 0.24 -18.14 -2.93
CA LYS A 204 0.19 -18.99 -1.73
C LYS A 204 -1.05 -18.61 -0.93
N ALA A 205 -1.89 -19.60 -0.65
CA ALA A 205 -3.08 -19.44 0.18
C ALA A 205 -2.74 -18.83 1.54
N VAL A 206 -3.73 -18.16 2.16
CA VAL A 206 -3.70 -17.77 3.58
C VAL A 206 -3.15 -18.93 4.37
N LYS A 207 -2.04 -18.68 5.06
CA LYS A 207 -1.64 -19.53 6.15
C LYS A 207 -2.17 -18.89 7.43
N ASP A 208 -2.70 -19.73 8.29
CA ASP A 208 -3.25 -19.38 9.60
C ASP A 208 -2.28 -18.50 10.44
N MET A 209 -2.78 -17.69 11.38
CA MET A 209 -1.98 -16.78 12.20
C MET A 209 -0.85 -17.53 12.93
N ALA A 210 -1.14 -18.76 13.41
CA ALA A 210 -0.17 -19.66 14.04
C ALA A 210 1.04 -20.03 13.15
N SER A 211 0.93 -19.87 11.83
CA SER A 211 2.03 -20.06 10.88
C SER A 211 2.93 -18.82 10.73
N HIS A 212 2.40 -17.62 11.03
CA HIS A 212 3.08 -16.33 10.92
C HIS A 212 3.87 -16.02 12.20
N LYS A 213 4.83 -16.89 12.54
CA LYS A 213 5.64 -16.90 13.78
C LYS A 213 6.30 -15.58 14.25
N PHE A 214 6.31 -14.55 13.41
CA PHE A 214 6.75 -13.20 13.78
C PHE A 214 5.53 -12.32 14.09
N TRP A 215 4.60 -12.16 13.14
CA TRP A 215 3.41 -11.32 13.33
C TRP A 215 2.50 -11.79 14.47
N SER A 216 2.49 -13.10 14.77
CA SER A 216 1.80 -13.65 15.95
C SER A 216 2.35 -13.16 17.31
N THR A 217 3.48 -12.46 17.32
CA THR A 217 4.11 -11.88 18.52
C THR A 217 4.18 -10.36 18.47
N GLN A 218 3.43 -9.70 17.59
CA GLN A 218 3.42 -8.24 17.43
C GLN A 218 2.05 -7.67 17.82
N PRO A 219 1.99 -6.41 18.26
CA PRO A 219 0.74 -5.72 18.57
C PRO A 219 0.00 -5.36 17.27
N VAL A 220 -0.64 -6.35 16.66
CA VAL A 220 -1.53 -6.21 15.49
C VAL A 220 -2.82 -6.99 15.73
N PRO A 221 -3.97 -6.58 15.16
CA PRO A 221 -5.23 -7.30 15.31
C PRO A 221 -5.10 -8.73 14.81
N ARG A 222 -5.72 -9.70 15.50
CA ARG A 222 -5.59 -11.12 15.15
C ARG A 222 -6.53 -11.52 14.00
N LEU A 223 -6.47 -12.78 13.57
CA LEU A 223 -7.35 -13.33 12.51
C LEU A 223 -8.68 -13.87 13.05
N ASP A 224 -8.67 -14.29 14.30
CA ASP A 224 -9.76 -14.92 15.04
C ASP A 224 -10.66 -13.92 15.78
N GLU A 225 -10.24 -12.65 15.85
CA GLU A 225 -11.01 -11.56 16.48
C GLU A 225 -12.08 -11.01 15.52
N SER A 226 -13.31 -10.87 16.01
CA SER A 226 -14.40 -10.20 15.29
C SER A 226 -14.08 -8.72 15.09
N LEU A 227 -13.69 -8.34 13.87
CA LEU A 227 -13.34 -6.96 13.51
C LEU A 227 -14.50 -5.95 13.67
N GLN A 228 -15.74 -6.41 13.88
CA GLN A 228 -16.90 -5.55 14.11
C GLN A 228 -17.01 -5.06 15.57
N ASP A 229 -16.52 -5.89 16.51
CA ASP A 229 -16.61 -5.69 17.96
C ASP A 229 -15.33 -5.07 18.56
N VAL A 230 -14.34 -4.78 17.72
CA VAL A 230 -13.07 -4.16 18.10
C VAL A 230 -13.32 -2.77 18.70
N ARG A 231 -12.83 -2.57 19.94
CA ARG A 231 -12.64 -1.25 20.54
C ARG A 231 -11.45 -0.57 19.87
N GLU A 232 -11.67 0.59 19.27
CA GLU A 232 -10.61 1.33 18.58
C GLU A 232 -9.63 1.97 19.57
N GLY A 233 -8.33 1.99 19.22
CA GLY A 233 -7.25 2.53 20.06
C GLY A 233 -5.98 1.66 20.07
N PRO A 234 -4.96 2.02 20.87
CA PRO A 234 -3.75 1.22 21.02
C PRO A 234 -4.02 -0.21 21.53
N LEU A 235 -3.27 -1.19 21.03
CA LEU A 235 -3.38 -2.59 21.45
C LEU A 235 -2.56 -2.88 22.71
N GLU A 236 -1.37 -2.29 22.80
CA GLU A 236 -0.48 -2.30 23.95
C GLU A 236 -0.29 -0.86 24.47
N PRO A 237 -0.20 -0.66 25.80
CA PRO A 237 0.09 0.65 26.36
C PRO A 237 1.52 1.10 25.99
N ASN A 238 1.71 2.42 25.88
CA ASN A 238 3.03 3.00 25.61
C ASN A 238 4.02 2.59 26.72
N THR A 239 5.13 1.97 26.33
CA THR A 239 6.21 1.59 27.26
C THR A 239 6.94 2.86 27.74
N PRO A 240 7.19 3.06 29.06
CA PRO A 240 8.01 4.17 29.55
C PRO A 240 9.39 4.18 28.88
N ILE A 241 9.90 5.35 28.52
CA ILE A 241 11.10 5.49 27.67
C ILE A 241 12.34 4.87 28.34
N GLU A 242 12.39 4.89 29.66
CA GLU A 242 13.43 4.32 30.51
C GLU A 242 13.51 2.80 30.42
N GLN A 243 12.40 2.13 30.07
CA GLN A 243 12.31 0.67 29.93
C GLN A 243 12.65 0.20 28.52
N ILE A 244 12.80 1.12 27.54
CA ILE A 244 13.13 0.77 26.16
C ILE A 244 14.65 0.50 26.06
N PRO A 245 15.08 -0.66 25.51
CA PRO A 245 16.50 -0.95 25.33
C PRO A 245 17.21 0.11 24.47
N ARG A 246 18.22 0.77 25.03
CA ARG A 246 19.07 1.75 24.32
C ARG A 246 20.03 1.07 23.34
N GLU A 247 20.47 -0.14 23.63
CA GLU A 247 21.31 -0.94 22.72
C GLU A 247 20.51 -1.43 21.49
N PRO A 248 21.11 -1.43 20.28
CA PRO A 248 20.51 -2.03 19.10
C PRO A 248 20.26 -3.54 19.22
N ILE A 249 19.28 -4.05 18.47
CA ILE A 249 19.00 -5.50 18.40
C ILE A 249 20.25 -6.25 17.91
N LYS A 250 20.64 -7.34 18.60
CA LYS A 250 21.88 -8.09 18.27
C LYS A 250 21.80 -8.75 16.89
N LEU A 251 22.74 -8.40 16.01
CA LEU A 251 22.95 -9.04 14.72
C LEU A 251 23.94 -10.21 14.80
N HIS A 252 23.94 -11.07 13.77
CA HIS A 252 25.03 -12.02 13.57
C HIS A 252 26.32 -11.25 13.23
N LYS A 253 27.48 -11.71 13.75
CA LYS A 253 28.80 -11.06 13.65
C LYS A 253 29.25 -10.64 12.24
N ASP A 254 28.69 -11.24 11.19
CA ASP A 254 28.99 -10.90 9.78
C ASP A 254 28.26 -9.64 9.30
N PHE A 255 27.37 -9.07 10.13
CA PHE A 255 26.55 -7.90 9.83
C PHE A 255 26.66 -6.84 10.92
N VAL A 256 26.53 -5.58 10.52
CA VAL A 256 26.44 -4.42 11.41
C VAL A 256 25.25 -3.54 11.02
N TRP A 257 24.67 -2.86 12.00
CA TRP A 257 23.72 -1.80 11.75
C TRP A 257 24.41 -0.60 11.11
N SER A 258 23.67 0.13 10.28
CA SER A 258 24.05 1.43 9.73
C SER A 258 22.85 2.35 9.84
N ASN A 259 23.07 3.57 10.29
CA ASN A 259 22.18 4.67 9.95
C ASN A 259 22.58 5.08 8.52
N VAL A 260 21.61 5.39 7.65
CA VAL A 260 21.88 5.63 6.22
C VAL A 260 21.65 7.10 5.92
N GLU A 261 22.75 7.83 5.76
CA GLU A 261 22.73 9.28 5.57
C GLU A 261 22.38 9.63 4.13
N LEU A 262 21.12 10.00 3.88
CA LEU A 262 20.64 10.33 2.53
C LEU A 262 21.20 11.66 2.00
N ASN A 263 21.79 12.49 2.86
CA ASN A 263 22.55 13.68 2.45
C ASN A 263 23.92 13.32 1.85
N ASP A 264 24.45 12.13 2.14
CA ASP A 264 25.64 11.60 1.50
C ASP A 264 25.25 10.93 0.17
N SER A 265 25.63 11.57 -0.93
CA SER A 265 25.38 11.09 -2.30
C SER A 265 25.86 9.64 -2.55
N ALA A 266 26.90 9.18 -1.85
CA ALA A 266 27.37 7.80 -1.99
C ALA A 266 26.40 6.81 -1.32
N GLN A 267 25.93 7.11 -0.11
CA GLN A 267 24.97 6.27 0.62
C GLN A 267 23.57 6.31 0.00
N LEU A 268 23.12 7.48 -0.48
CA LEU A 268 21.90 7.61 -1.28
C LEU A 268 21.97 6.72 -2.55
N LYS A 269 23.14 6.69 -3.20
CA LYS A 269 23.38 5.79 -4.34
C LYS A 269 23.40 4.30 -3.93
N GLU A 270 23.90 3.95 -2.75
CA GLU A 270 23.82 2.57 -2.24
C GLU A 270 22.37 2.12 -1.99
N VAL A 271 21.52 3.01 -1.46
CA VAL A 271 20.06 2.76 -1.34
C VAL A 271 19.46 2.55 -2.72
N TYR A 272 19.70 3.48 -3.66
CA TYR A 272 19.25 3.33 -5.05
C TYR A 272 19.70 1.99 -5.66
N ASP A 273 20.99 1.63 -5.56
CA ASP A 273 21.54 0.38 -6.11
C ASP A 273 20.94 -0.86 -5.42
N LEU A 274 20.69 -0.82 -4.11
CA LEU A 274 20.01 -1.90 -3.38
C LEU A 274 18.57 -2.06 -3.89
N MET A 275 17.83 -0.95 -3.95
CA MET A 275 16.40 -0.92 -4.28
C MET A 275 16.17 -1.33 -5.74
N THR A 276 16.84 -0.68 -6.68
CA THR A 276 16.73 -0.93 -8.14
C THR A 276 17.14 -2.36 -8.53
N ASN A 277 17.83 -3.12 -7.67
CA ASN A 277 18.17 -4.53 -7.94
C ASN A 277 17.36 -5.55 -7.11
N ASN A 278 16.81 -5.15 -5.96
CA ASN A 278 16.27 -6.08 -4.95
C ASN A 278 14.88 -5.71 -4.38
N TYR A 279 14.30 -4.58 -4.76
CA TYR A 279 12.97 -4.15 -4.31
C TYR A 279 11.85 -4.79 -5.16
N VAL A 280 10.63 -4.27 -5.03
CA VAL A 280 9.38 -4.84 -5.57
C VAL A 280 9.47 -5.17 -7.06
N GLU A 281 9.03 -6.38 -7.40
CA GLU A 281 8.87 -6.90 -8.76
C GLU A 281 7.41 -7.35 -8.89
N ASP A 282 6.81 -7.19 -10.07
CA ASP A 282 5.51 -7.81 -10.41
C ASP A 282 5.59 -9.34 -10.30
N PRO A 283 4.45 -10.07 -10.22
CA PRO A 283 4.44 -11.53 -10.08
C PRO A 283 5.25 -12.27 -11.15
N ASP A 284 5.26 -11.71 -12.36
CA ASP A 284 5.93 -12.25 -13.55
C ASP A 284 7.37 -11.69 -13.74
N ALA A 285 7.85 -10.85 -12.80
CA ALA A 285 9.12 -10.13 -12.81
C ALA A 285 9.45 -9.41 -14.13
N SER A 286 8.42 -8.89 -14.81
CA SER A 286 8.41 -8.11 -16.06
C SER A 286 8.79 -6.63 -15.87
N PHE A 287 8.51 -6.08 -14.68
CA PHE A 287 8.65 -4.69 -14.33
C PHE A 287 9.26 -4.55 -12.93
N ARG A 288 10.09 -3.52 -12.76
CA ARG A 288 10.65 -3.15 -11.45
C ARG A 288 10.65 -1.63 -11.35
N PHE A 289 10.23 -1.11 -10.20
CA PHE A 289 10.31 0.32 -9.92
C PHE A 289 11.76 0.82 -9.99
N ASP A 290 11.92 2.00 -10.58
CA ASP A 290 13.19 2.69 -10.82
C ASP A 290 13.13 4.04 -10.08
N TYR A 291 12.99 3.96 -8.75
CA TYR A 291 13.00 5.11 -7.84
C TYR A 291 14.28 5.91 -8.04
N SER A 292 14.20 7.22 -8.27
CA SER A 292 15.40 8.05 -8.43
C SER A 292 15.99 8.47 -7.08
N ALA A 293 17.21 9.04 -7.10
CA ALA A 293 17.84 9.57 -5.89
C ALA A 293 17.02 10.74 -5.31
N GLU A 294 16.51 11.61 -6.18
CA GLU A 294 15.64 12.75 -5.85
C GLU A 294 14.28 12.29 -5.32
N PHE A 295 13.76 11.14 -5.78
CA PHE A 295 12.56 10.53 -5.20
C PHE A 295 12.79 10.14 -3.75
N PHE A 296 13.90 9.46 -3.43
CA PHE A 296 14.23 9.11 -2.05
C PHE A 296 14.47 10.35 -1.21
N GLU A 297 15.12 11.39 -1.76
CA GLU A 297 15.33 12.64 -1.03
C GLU A 297 13.99 13.31 -0.67
N TRP A 298 13.04 13.38 -1.61
CA TRP A 298 11.70 13.90 -1.36
C TRP A 298 10.89 13.01 -0.40
N ALA A 299 10.81 11.70 -0.64
CA ALA A 299 9.96 10.79 0.12
C ALA A 299 10.45 10.55 1.57
N LEU A 300 11.78 10.58 1.80
CA LEU A 300 12.38 10.23 3.09
C LEU A 300 12.85 11.42 3.92
N LYS A 301 12.74 12.66 3.41
CA LYS A 301 13.06 13.87 4.18
C LYS A 301 11.87 14.85 4.29
N PRO A 302 10.66 14.42 4.70
CA PRO A 302 9.60 15.36 5.06
C PRO A 302 10.00 16.22 6.28
N PRO A 303 9.31 17.34 6.54
CA PRO A 303 9.57 18.17 7.71
C PRO A 303 9.53 17.37 9.02
N GLY A 304 10.62 17.44 9.79
CA GLY A 304 10.76 16.69 11.04
C GLY A 304 11.19 15.23 10.90
N TYR A 305 11.62 14.77 9.71
CA TYR A 305 12.20 13.44 9.54
C TYR A 305 13.37 13.18 10.52
N VAL A 306 13.53 11.93 10.92
CA VAL A 306 14.56 11.49 11.87
C VAL A 306 15.56 10.61 11.11
N PRO A 307 16.82 11.05 10.89
CA PRO A 307 17.83 10.27 10.16
C PRO A 307 18.04 8.86 10.72
N ASP A 308 17.95 8.72 12.05
CA ASP A 308 18.05 7.44 12.75
C ASP A 308 16.99 6.41 12.35
N TRP A 309 15.88 6.81 11.73
CA TRP A 309 14.85 5.88 11.25
C TRP A 309 15.13 5.35 9.83
N HIS A 310 16.22 5.77 9.19
CA HIS A 310 16.74 5.20 7.95
C HIS A 310 17.72 4.06 8.26
N VAL A 311 17.16 2.88 8.59
CA VAL A 311 17.91 1.75 9.17
C VAL A 311 18.43 0.83 8.07
N GLY A 312 19.75 0.71 7.97
CA GLY A 312 20.44 -0.20 7.06
C GLY A 312 21.14 -1.36 7.78
N ILE A 313 21.31 -2.48 7.08
CA ILE A 313 22.24 -3.56 7.47
C ILE A 313 23.37 -3.62 6.46
N ARG A 314 24.61 -3.55 6.95
CA ARG A 314 25.85 -3.70 6.15
C ARG A 314 26.55 -5.01 6.48
N VAL A 315 27.27 -5.57 5.51
CA VAL A 315 28.18 -6.71 5.75
C VAL A 315 29.44 -6.20 6.43
N ALA A 316 29.74 -6.70 7.64
CA ALA A 316 30.84 -6.22 8.49
C ALA A 316 32.20 -6.24 7.77
N ALA A 317 32.47 -7.31 7.00
CA ALA A 317 33.74 -7.49 6.30
C ALA A 317 33.92 -6.64 5.02
N THR A 318 32.86 -6.01 4.49
CA THR A 318 32.93 -5.29 3.19
C THR A 318 32.25 -3.93 3.18
N GLY A 319 31.59 -3.51 4.26
CA GLY A 319 30.80 -2.27 4.34
C GLY A 319 29.53 -2.26 3.48
N LYS A 320 29.32 -3.26 2.61
CA LYS A 320 28.24 -3.26 1.62
C LYS A 320 26.85 -3.29 2.27
N LEU A 321 26.00 -2.33 1.92
CA LEU A 321 24.58 -2.32 2.26
C LEU A 321 23.85 -3.52 1.63
N VAL A 322 23.10 -4.27 2.44
CA VAL A 322 22.39 -5.50 2.03
C VAL A 322 20.94 -5.59 2.50
N ALA A 323 20.50 -4.70 3.39
CA ALA A 323 19.09 -4.48 3.68
C ALA A 323 18.84 -3.04 4.14
N PHE A 324 17.60 -2.59 4.00
CA PHE A 324 17.14 -1.25 4.34
C PHE A 324 15.68 -1.29 4.80
N ILE A 325 15.30 -0.38 5.70
CA ILE A 325 13.93 -0.02 6.07
C ILE A 325 13.93 1.45 6.48
N SER A 326 12.88 2.19 6.18
CA SER A 326 12.75 3.60 6.57
C SER A 326 11.46 3.86 7.33
N GLY A 327 11.55 4.70 8.37
CA GLY A 327 10.41 5.38 8.97
C GLY A 327 10.48 6.88 8.76
N ILE A 328 9.34 7.52 8.50
CA ILE A 328 9.16 8.98 8.57
C ILE A 328 8.02 9.29 9.56
N PRO A 329 8.02 10.45 10.26
CA PRO A 329 6.93 10.76 11.18
C PRO A 329 5.71 11.30 10.41
N LEU A 330 4.52 11.01 10.94
CA LEU A 330 3.25 11.42 10.37
C LEU A 330 2.21 11.60 11.48
N ASP A 331 1.46 12.69 11.49
CA ASP A 331 0.21 12.76 12.25
C ASP A 331 -0.93 12.12 11.45
N LEU A 332 -1.44 11.02 11.97
CA LEU A 332 -2.46 10.19 11.32
C LEU A 332 -3.77 10.32 12.07
N ARG A 333 -4.82 10.80 11.38
CA ARG A 333 -6.18 10.76 11.88
C ARG A 333 -6.82 9.43 11.54
N VAL A 334 -7.26 8.69 12.55
CA VAL A 334 -8.10 7.50 12.44
C VAL A 334 -9.46 7.83 13.08
N ARG A 335 -10.46 8.02 12.23
CA ARG A 335 -11.81 8.53 12.53
C ARG A 335 -11.76 9.85 13.29
N SER A 336 -12.09 9.84 14.58
CA SER A 336 -12.12 10.99 15.49
C SER A 336 -10.81 11.20 16.27
N VAL A 337 -9.83 10.30 16.15
CA VAL A 337 -8.59 10.34 16.94
C VAL A 337 -7.39 10.62 16.03
N THR A 338 -6.64 11.67 16.33
CA THR A 338 -5.31 11.91 15.72
C THR A 338 -4.21 11.30 16.60
N LYS A 339 -3.25 10.63 15.99
CA LYS A 339 -2.06 10.07 16.64
C LYS A 339 -0.80 10.39 15.85
N ARG A 340 0.26 10.76 16.56
CA ARG A 340 1.62 10.80 16.00
C ARG A 340 2.07 9.36 15.77
N CYS A 341 2.31 9.03 14.52
CA CYS A 341 2.68 7.70 14.04
C CYS A 341 4.01 7.78 13.27
N THR A 342 4.59 6.62 13.00
CA THR A 342 5.62 6.47 11.95
C THR A 342 5.00 5.88 10.69
N GLU A 343 5.19 6.49 9.53
CA GLU A 343 4.95 5.82 8.25
C GLU A 343 6.17 4.96 7.92
N ILE A 344 5.98 3.65 7.79
CA ILE A 344 7.04 2.68 7.47
C ILE A 344 6.93 2.26 6.00
N ASN A 345 8.02 2.46 5.26
CA ASN A 345 8.11 2.13 3.84
C ASN A 345 9.52 1.60 3.48
N PHE A 346 9.75 1.29 2.19
CA PHE A 346 11.04 0.93 1.59
C PHE A 346 11.80 -0.25 2.21
N LEU A 347 11.09 -1.14 2.91
CA LEU A 347 11.62 -2.40 3.44
C LEU A 347 12.17 -3.30 2.32
N CYS A 348 13.49 -3.41 2.25
CA CYS A 348 14.21 -4.13 1.21
C CYS A 348 15.28 -5.05 1.80
N VAL A 349 15.33 -6.30 1.34
CA VAL A 349 16.40 -7.26 1.66
C VAL A 349 16.99 -7.81 0.37
N HIS A 350 18.31 -7.70 0.24
CA HIS A 350 19.06 -8.17 -0.91
C HIS A 350 18.72 -9.64 -1.23
N LYS A 351 18.45 -9.95 -2.51
CA LYS A 351 17.86 -11.22 -2.97
C LYS A 351 18.56 -12.47 -2.40
N LYS A 352 19.89 -12.46 -2.30
CA LYS A 352 20.70 -13.56 -1.75
C LYS A 352 20.52 -13.82 -0.24
N LEU A 353 19.99 -12.86 0.51
CA LEU A 353 19.75 -12.94 1.97
C LEU A 353 18.26 -13.07 2.32
N ARG A 354 17.36 -13.12 1.33
CA ARG A 354 15.94 -13.44 1.55
C ARG A 354 15.81 -14.83 2.21
N SER A 355 14.74 -15.02 2.97
CA SER A 355 14.50 -16.21 3.81
C SER A 355 15.49 -16.45 4.95
N LYS A 356 16.42 -15.52 5.24
CA LYS A 356 17.33 -15.57 6.41
C LYS A 356 16.82 -14.81 7.64
N ARG A 357 15.54 -14.43 7.68
CA ARG A 357 14.86 -13.72 8.79
C ARG A 357 15.47 -12.34 9.16
N LEU A 358 16.13 -11.66 8.23
CA LEU A 358 16.58 -10.27 8.45
C LEU A 358 15.41 -9.27 8.59
N THR A 359 14.28 -9.51 7.91
CA THR A 359 13.09 -8.64 7.97
C THR A 359 12.54 -8.46 9.40
N PRO A 360 12.29 -9.52 10.19
CA PRO A 360 11.98 -9.38 11.63
C PRO A 360 12.94 -8.47 12.40
N LEU A 361 14.26 -8.60 12.17
CA LEU A 361 15.26 -7.80 12.89
C LEU A 361 15.21 -6.31 12.49
N LEU A 362 14.99 -6.02 11.20
CA LEU A 362 14.79 -4.65 10.69
C LEU A 362 13.54 -4.00 11.30
N ILE A 363 12.43 -4.75 11.36
CA ILE A 363 11.18 -4.26 11.97
C ILE A 363 11.40 -4.00 13.47
N GLN A 364 11.99 -4.95 14.20
CA GLN A 364 12.27 -4.79 15.63
C GLN A 364 13.21 -3.60 15.92
N GLU A 365 14.25 -3.39 15.12
CA GLU A 365 15.18 -2.27 15.31
C GLU A 365 14.54 -0.92 14.97
N VAL A 366 13.77 -0.79 13.87
CA VAL A 366 13.09 0.49 13.59
C VAL A 366 12.01 0.78 14.63
N THR A 367 11.24 -0.21 15.08
CA THR A 367 10.27 -0.07 16.19
C THR A 367 10.96 0.38 17.48
N ARG A 368 12.11 -0.22 17.84
CA ARG A 368 12.89 0.21 19.01
C ARG A 368 13.30 1.69 18.90
N ARG A 369 13.70 2.14 17.71
CA ARG A 369 14.10 3.53 17.45
C ARG A 369 12.92 4.51 17.47
N THR A 370 11.75 4.14 16.97
CA THR A 370 10.56 5.03 17.04
C THR A 370 10.02 5.10 18.46
N HIS A 371 10.02 3.98 19.20
CA HIS A 371 9.62 3.96 20.60
C HIS A 371 10.54 4.84 21.48
N LEU A 372 11.86 4.88 21.22
CA LEU A 372 12.79 5.79 21.92
C LEU A 372 12.46 7.28 21.73
N PHE A 373 11.71 7.64 20.69
CA PHE A 373 11.18 8.99 20.43
C PHE A 373 9.73 9.16 20.92
N GLY A 374 9.21 8.21 21.70
CA GLY A 374 7.85 8.24 22.24
C GLY A 374 6.74 7.89 21.24
N ILE A 375 7.08 7.36 20.05
CA ILE A 375 6.12 7.04 18.98
C ILE A 375 5.94 5.53 18.88
N PHE A 376 4.77 5.07 19.32
CA PHE A 376 4.45 3.64 19.53
C PHE A 376 3.50 3.05 18.48
N GLN A 377 3.00 3.86 17.55
CA GLN A 377 2.09 3.46 16.47
C GLN A 377 2.73 3.73 15.11
N ALA A 378 2.39 2.91 14.12
CA ALA A 378 2.87 3.09 12.76
C ALA A 378 1.80 2.74 11.72
N ILE A 379 1.90 3.32 10.53
CA ILE A 379 1.15 2.92 9.34
C ILE A 379 2.12 2.31 8.31
N TYR A 380 1.68 1.26 7.64
CA TYR A 380 2.43 0.64 6.55
C TYR A 380 1.48 -0.01 5.54
N THR A 381 1.97 -0.23 4.33
CA THR A 381 1.24 -0.96 3.28
C THR A 381 2.02 -2.13 2.72
N ALA A 382 1.31 -3.13 2.20
CA ALA A 382 1.92 -4.23 1.44
C ALA A 382 0.99 -4.76 0.33
N GLY A 383 1.57 -5.08 -0.82
CA GLY A 383 0.89 -5.88 -1.86
C GLY A 383 0.76 -7.36 -1.50
N ALA A 384 1.51 -7.84 -0.51
CA ALA A 384 1.28 -9.13 0.12
C ALA A 384 0.23 -9.00 1.23
N TYR A 385 -0.67 -9.98 1.32
CA TYR A 385 -1.55 -10.12 2.47
C TYR A 385 -0.73 -10.50 3.71
N LEU A 386 -0.88 -9.71 4.77
CA LEU A 386 -0.43 -9.98 6.12
C LEU A 386 -1.68 -9.97 7.02
N PRO A 387 -1.77 -10.77 8.08
CA PRO A 387 -2.91 -10.69 8.98
C PRO A 387 -2.66 -9.61 10.06
N THR A 388 -3.57 -8.65 10.31
CA THR A 388 -4.88 -8.38 9.67
C THR A 388 -4.93 -6.94 9.12
N PRO A 389 -5.33 -6.71 7.85
CA PRO A 389 -5.35 -5.37 7.26
C PRO A 389 -6.54 -4.54 7.75
N VAL A 390 -6.34 -3.23 7.91
CA VAL A 390 -7.41 -2.28 8.27
C VAL A 390 -8.22 -1.84 7.05
N SER A 391 -7.61 -1.88 5.86
CA SER A 391 -8.27 -1.65 4.58
C SER A 391 -7.52 -2.32 3.42
N ARG A 392 -8.16 -2.42 2.27
CA ARG A 392 -7.58 -2.89 1.01
C ARG A 392 -8.11 -2.05 -0.14
N CYS A 393 -7.21 -1.49 -0.94
CA CYS A 393 -7.53 -0.80 -2.19
C CYS A 393 -7.04 -1.62 -3.40
N GLN A 394 -7.65 -1.43 -4.57
CA GLN A 394 -7.24 -2.08 -5.83
C GLN A 394 -6.51 -1.08 -6.73
N TYR A 395 -5.45 -1.51 -7.41
CA TYR A 395 -4.76 -0.68 -8.41
C TYR A 395 -5.57 -0.57 -9.70
N TYR A 396 -5.49 0.58 -10.34
CA TYR A 396 -6.15 0.92 -11.60
C TYR A 396 -5.16 1.65 -12.52
N HIS A 397 -5.28 1.42 -13.83
CA HIS A 397 -4.31 1.89 -14.82
C HIS A 397 -5.01 2.58 -16.00
N ARG A 398 -4.65 3.83 -16.27
CA ARG A 398 -5.11 4.56 -17.46
C ARG A 398 -3.97 4.68 -18.47
N ASN A 399 -4.07 3.90 -19.53
CA ASN A 399 -3.08 3.87 -20.60
C ASN A 399 -3.03 5.21 -21.33
N LEU A 400 -1.87 5.88 -21.36
CA LEU A 400 -1.63 7.11 -22.13
C LEU A 400 -0.87 6.81 -23.43
N ASN A 401 0.02 5.80 -23.41
CA ASN A 401 0.80 5.35 -24.56
C ASN A 401 0.57 3.85 -24.88
N PRO A 402 -0.61 3.46 -25.42
CA PRO A 402 -0.93 2.04 -25.65
C PRO A 402 0.08 1.30 -26.54
N GLN A 403 0.73 1.97 -27.49
CA GLN A 403 1.75 1.37 -28.34
C GLN A 403 2.96 0.90 -27.52
N LYS A 404 3.50 1.76 -26.67
CA LYS A 404 4.66 1.44 -25.84
C LYS A 404 4.30 0.43 -24.76
N LEU A 405 3.15 0.59 -24.09
CA LEU A 405 2.70 -0.33 -23.04
C LEU A 405 2.48 -1.76 -23.56
N VAL A 406 1.92 -1.95 -24.77
CA VAL A 406 1.82 -3.28 -25.38
C VAL A 406 3.20 -3.81 -25.78
N LYS A 407 4.07 -2.96 -26.33
CA LYS A 407 5.44 -3.35 -26.72
C LYS A 407 6.29 -3.82 -25.52
N THR A 408 6.12 -3.20 -24.35
CA THR A 408 6.81 -3.61 -23.11
C THR A 408 6.12 -4.77 -22.39
N GLY A 409 4.91 -5.15 -22.78
CA GLY A 409 4.12 -6.20 -22.13
C GLY A 409 3.38 -5.75 -20.86
N PHE A 410 3.24 -4.44 -20.63
CA PHE A 410 2.49 -3.88 -19.49
C PHE A 410 0.98 -4.08 -19.66
N THR A 411 0.51 -4.00 -20.91
CA THR A 411 -0.88 -4.31 -21.27
C THR A 411 -0.90 -5.21 -22.51
N SER A 412 -2.02 -5.87 -22.77
CA SER A 412 -2.22 -6.69 -23.97
C SER A 412 -3.34 -6.12 -24.83
N ILE A 413 -3.35 -6.45 -26.12
CA ILE A 413 -4.47 -6.11 -27.00
C ILE A 413 -5.62 -7.08 -26.68
N PRO A 414 -6.83 -6.61 -26.32
CA PRO A 414 -7.98 -7.49 -26.10
C PRO A 414 -8.29 -8.35 -27.34
N ARG A 415 -8.73 -9.60 -27.14
CA ARG A 415 -8.85 -10.62 -28.22
C ARG A 415 -9.64 -10.18 -29.46
N ASN A 416 -10.58 -9.24 -29.33
CA ASN A 416 -11.43 -8.74 -30.41
C ASN A 416 -11.10 -7.28 -30.83
N SER A 417 -9.93 -6.78 -30.43
CA SER A 417 -9.46 -5.41 -30.68
C SER A 417 -8.20 -5.38 -31.56
N THR A 418 -7.78 -4.18 -31.95
CA THR A 418 -6.53 -3.93 -32.69
C THR A 418 -5.76 -2.81 -32.01
N MET A 419 -4.47 -2.68 -32.31
CA MET A 419 -3.66 -1.57 -31.79
C MET A 419 -4.29 -0.19 -32.12
N ALA A 420 -4.79 0.00 -33.33
CA ALA A 420 -5.48 1.24 -33.72
C ALA A 420 -6.76 1.49 -32.90
N ARG A 421 -7.58 0.45 -32.66
CA ARG A 421 -8.76 0.56 -31.79
C ARG A 421 -8.37 0.89 -30.34
N LEU A 422 -7.30 0.30 -29.83
CA LEU A 422 -6.79 0.54 -28.47
C LEU A 422 -6.29 1.98 -28.30
N ILE A 423 -5.53 2.49 -29.26
CA ILE A 423 -5.09 3.90 -29.31
C ILE A 423 -6.31 4.84 -29.33
N ASN A 424 -7.28 4.57 -30.20
CA ASN A 424 -8.47 5.41 -30.32
C ASN A 424 -9.35 5.39 -29.05
N HIS A 425 -9.48 4.22 -28.41
CA HIS A 425 -10.23 4.07 -27.16
C HIS A 425 -9.64 4.91 -26.02
N TYR A 426 -8.31 4.91 -25.90
CA TYR A 426 -7.58 5.62 -24.84
C TYR A 426 -7.15 7.05 -25.19
N ARG A 427 -7.42 7.52 -26.41
CA ARG A 427 -7.06 8.87 -26.87
C ARG A 427 -7.54 9.95 -25.90
N VAL A 428 -6.64 10.85 -25.53
CA VAL A 428 -6.94 12.05 -24.74
C VAL A 428 -6.95 13.29 -25.66
N PRO A 429 -7.66 14.38 -25.30
CA PRO A 429 -7.56 15.65 -26.00
C PRO A 429 -6.16 16.28 -25.94
N THR A 430 -5.89 17.26 -26.80
CA THR A 430 -4.63 18.02 -26.83
C THR A 430 -4.65 19.29 -25.98
N GLU A 431 -5.81 19.71 -25.49
CA GLU A 431 -6.00 20.98 -24.77
C GLU A 431 -6.90 20.75 -23.56
N THR A 432 -6.47 21.29 -22.42
CA THR A 432 -7.18 21.31 -21.15
C THR A 432 -8.40 22.23 -21.24
N LYS A 433 -9.47 21.90 -20.52
CA LYS A 433 -10.76 22.62 -20.60
C LYS A 433 -11.03 23.52 -19.42
N LEU A 434 -10.38 23.28 -18.27
CA LEU A 434 -10.60 24.04 -17.05
C LEU A 434 -10.03 25.46 -17.19
N VAL A 435 -10.93 26.45 -17.13
CA VAL A 435 -10.56 27.86 -17.06
C VAL A 435 -9.84 28.12 -15.74
N GLY A 436 -8.72 28.82 -15.77
CA GLY A 436 -7.92 29.11 -14.57
C GLY A 436 -6.98 27.97 -14.12
N LEU A 437 -6.89 26.87 -14.87
CA LEU A 437 -5.95 25.78 -14.58
C LEU A 437 -4.49 26.21 -14.82
N ARG A 438 -3.65 26.11 -13.79
CA ARG A 438 -2.20 26.39 -13.85
C ARG A 438 -1.41 25.54 -12.85
N GLU A 439 -0.08 25.56 -12.93
CA GLU A 439 0.75 24.98 -11.86
C GLU A 439 0.55 25.72 -10.53
N MET A 440 0.70 25.00 -9.43
CA MET A 440 0.70 25.56 -8.08
C MET A 440 1.94 26.41 -7.82
N GLU A 441 1.75 27.57 -7.20
CA GLU A 441 2.79 28.49 -6.77
C GLU A 441 2.82 28.61 -5.22
N LYS A 442 3.91 29.13 -4.66
CA LYS A 442 4.06 29.32 -3.21
C LYS A 442 2.98 30.25 -2.61
N LYS A 443 2.44 31.19 -3.39
CA LYS A 443 1.33 32.08 -3.00
C LYS A 443 0.02 31.32 -2.72
N ASP A 444 -0.20 30.19 -3.39
CA ASP A 444 -1.45 29.40 -3.29
C ASP A 444 -1.48 28.53 -2.03
N LEU A 445 -0.32 28.27 -1.43
CA LEU A 445 -0.12 27.30 -0.35
C LEU A 445 -1.11 27.46 0.81
N LYS A 446 -1.43 28.70 1.22
CA LYS A 446 -2.41 28.96 2.30
C LYS A 446 -3.84 28.57 1.90
N GLN A 447 -4.22 28.67 0.63
CA GLN A 447 -5.53 28.23 0.14
C GLN A 447 -5.54 26.70 -0.04
N VAL A 448 -4.53 26.16 -0.73
CA VAL A 448 -4.37 24.72 -0.99
C VAL A 448 -4.30 23.91 0.31
N ALA A 449 -3.51 24.34 1.30
CA ALA A 449 -3.39 23.62 2.58
C ALA A 449 -4.67 23.66 3.44
N ARG A 450 -5.60 24.60 3.21
CA ARG A 450 -6.93 24.57 3.81
C ARG A 450 -7.84 23.59 3.06
N LEU A 451 -7.87 23.69 1.73
CA LEU A 451 -8.70 22.85 0.87
C LEU A 451 -8.34 21.35 1.00
N ILE A 452 -7.07 21.00 0.96
CA ILE A 452 -6.57 19.62 1.16
C ILE A 452 -6.94 19.09 2.54
N ARG A 453 -6.83 19.89 3.61
CA ARG A 453 -7.18 19.45 4.98
C ARG A 453 -8.68 19.21 5.13
N ALA A 454 -9.52 20.12 4.63
CA ALA A 454 -10.97 19.96 4.69
C ALA A 454 -11.44 18.74 3.88
N TYR A 455 -10.88 18.53 2.69
CA TYR A 455 -11.17 17.37 1.87
C TYR A 455 -10.73 16.06 2.53
N ASN A 456 -9.50 16.02 3.07
CA ASN A 456 -8.99 14.84 3.78
C ASN A 456 -9.69 14.57 5.12
N ALA A 457 -10.33 15.57 5.74
CA ALA A 457 -11.08 15.39 6.99
C ALA A 457 -12.35 14.54 6.82
N ARG A 458 -12.88 14.40 5.59
CA ARG A 458 -14.05 13.58 5.27
C ARG A 458 -13.83 12.07 5.46
N PHE A 459 -12.60 11.60 5.26
CA PHE A 459 -12.27 10.17 5.20
C PHE A 459 -12.15 9.52 6.58
N ASP A 460 -12.19 8.18 6.66
CA ASP A 460 -12.03 7.43 7.91
C ASP A 460 -10.56 7.38 8.39
N ILE A 461 -9.59 7.36 7.48
CA ILE A 461 -8.16 7.39 7.80
C ILE A 461 -7.42 8.34 6.85
N ALA A 462 -6.77 9.38 7.37
CA ALA A 462 -6.11 10.40 6.55
C ALA A 462 -4.97 11.10 7.31
N PRO A 463 -3.96 11.65 6.61
CA PRO A 463 -2.90 12.44 7.24
C PRO A 463 -3.44 13.80 7.71
N ALA A 464 -3.11 14.18 8.94
CA ALA A 464 -3.45 15.47 9.55
C ALA A 464 -2.36 16.51 9.24
N MET A 465 -2.14 16.78 7.95
CA MET A 465 -0.96 17.52 7.46
C MET A 465 -0.88 18.97 7.95
N ALA A 466 0.25 19.36 8.52
CA ALA A 466 0.63 20.74 8.77
C ALA A 466 0.99 21.48 7.46
N ASN A 467 0.99 22.82 7.49
CA ASN A 467 1.28 23.63 6.29
C ASN A 467 2.65 23.30 5.65
N LYS A 468 3.68 23.03 6.46
CA LYS A 468 5.02 22.63 5.98
C LYS A 468 5.00 21.25 5.31
N GLU A 469 4.18 20.32 5.78
CA GLU A 469 4.02 18.99 5.19
C GLU A 469 3.28 19.09 3.85
N VAL A 470 2.25 19.95 3.75
CA VAL A 470 1.59 20.26 2.46
C VAL A 470 2.57 20.92 1.47
N GLU A 471 3.41 21.87 1.92
CA GLU A 471 4.45 22.49 1.06
C GLU A 471 5.45 21.43 0.56
N HIS A 472 5.89 20.52 1.43
CA HIS A 472 6.81 19.45 1.07
C HIS A 472 6.20 18.46 0.06
N MET A 473 5.00 17.96 0.36
CA MET A 473 4.33 16.95 -0.46
C MET A 473 3.90 17.48 -1.83
N LEU A 474 3.45 18.73 -1.92
CA LEU A 474 2.86 19.28 -3.15
C LEU A 474 3.77 20.24 -3.92
N LEU A 475 4.77 20.86 -3.29
CA LEU A 475 5.60 21.90 -3.92
C LEU A 475 7.10 21.59 -3.91
N ALA A 476 7.67 21.00 -2.84
CA ALA A 476 9.11 20.72 -2.78
C ALA A 476 9.56 19.67 -3.83
N GLY A 477 8.69 18.71 -4.16
CA GLY A 477 8.91 17.72 -5.22
C GLY A 477 8.96 18.30 -6.66
N ARG A 478 8.82 19.62 -6.85
CA ARG A 478 8.85 20.25 -8.19
C ARG A 478 10.21 20.21 -8.90
N GLY A 479 11.30 19.83 -8.24
CA GLY A 479 12.64 19.86 -8.83
C GLY A 479 13.19 21.30 -9.01
N LYS A 480 14.27 21.43 -9.78
CA LYS A 480 15.00 22.71 -9.98
C LYS A 480 15.08 23.06 -11.46
N ASP A 481 14.82 24.31 -11.81
CA ASP A 481 14.96 24.79 -13.19
C ASP A 481 16.45 25.04 -13.52
N VAL A 482 16.98 24.27 -14.47
CA VAL A 482 18.36 24.30 -14.96
C VAL A 482 18.32 24.35 -16.49
N ASP A 483 18.90 25.39 -17.10
CA ASP A 483 18.92 25.61 -18.55
C ASP A 483 17.52 25.51 -19.22
N GLY A 484 16.50 26.04 -18.55
CA GLY A 484 15.11 25.99 -19.01
C GLY A 484 14.46 24.60 -18.95
N LYS A 485 15.07 23.65 -18.22
CA LYS A 485 14.53 22.32 -17.95
C LYS A 485 14.45 22.06 -16.46
N ARG A 486 13.33 21.48 -16.03
CA ARG A 486 13.10 21.13 -14.63
C ARG A 486 13.75 19.78 -14.31
N VAL A 487 14.88 19.81 -13.63
CA VAL A 487 15.69 18.64 -13.26
C VAL A 487 15.27 18.14 -11.89
N GLY A 488 15.18 16.81 -11.72
CA GLY A 488 14.79 16.20 -10.44
C GLY A 488 13.33 16.41 -10.05
N GLN A 489 12.44 16.68 -11.01
CA GLN A 489 11.00 16.79 -10.72
C GLN A 489 10.40 15.42 -10.40
N ILE A 490 9.81 15.31 -9.22
CA ILE A 490 9.11 14.13 -8.72
C ILE A 490 7.59 14.34 -8.69
N VAL A 491 7.13 15.56 -8.40
CA VAL A 491 5.71 15.90 -8.24
C VAL A 491 5.31 17.02 -9.20
N TRP A 492 4.09 16.90 -9.73
CA TRP A 492 3.37 17.95 -10.43
C TRP A 492 2.10 18.24 -9.67
N THR A 493 1.87 19.51 -9.32
CA THR A 493 0.64 19.97 -8.66
C THR A 493 0.07 21.13 -9.46
N TYR A 494 -1.22 21.03 -9.75
CA TYR A 494 -1.99 22.03 -10.47
C TYR A 494 -3.13 22.53 -9.61
N VAL A 495 -3.48 23.81 -9.80
CA VAL A 495 -4.61 24.46 -9.15
C VAL A 495 -5.53 25.06 -10.21
N VAL A 496 -6.81 25.16 -9.87
CA VAL A 496 -7.80 25.95 -10.61
C VAL A 496 -8.04 27.23 -9.83
N GLU A 497 -7.71 28.37 -10.44
CA GLU A 497 -7.93 29.71 -9.89
C GLU A 497 -9.16 30.34 -10.55
N GLU A 498 -10.13 30.76 -9.74
CA GLU A 498 -11.33 31.44 -10.21
C GLU A 498 -10.97 32.83 -10.80
N PRO A 499 -11.31 33.08 -12.09
CA PRO A 499 -10.97 34.34 -12.75
C PRO A 499 -11.56 35.56 -12.03
N GLY A 500 -10.70 36.53 -11.70
CA GLY A 500 -11.08 37.81 -11.10
C GLY A 500 -11.12 37.83 -9.57
N THR A 501 -11.30 36.69 -8.90
CA THR A 501 -11.27 36.62 -7.43
C THR A 501 -9.93 36.14 -6.87
N GLY A 502 -9.19 35.32 -7.64
CA GLY A 502 -7.96 34.68 -7.17
C GLY A 502 -8.19 33.57 -6.13
N LYS A 503 -9.44 33.12 -5.97
CA LYS A 503 -9.80 32.00 -5.11
C LYS A 503 -9.37 30.69 -5.77
N ILE A 504 -8.67 29.83 -5.03
CA ILE A 504 -8.36 28.46 -5.49
C ILE A 504 -9.57 27.57 -5.21
N THR A 505 -10.20 27.05 -6.27
CA THR A 505 -11.38 26.18 -6.18
C THR A 505 -11.03 24.69 -6.20
N ASP A 506 -9.93 24.32 -6.86
CA ASP A 506 -9.53 22.93 -7.02
C ASP A 506 -8.00 22.80 -7.00
N VAL A 507 -7.54 21.63 -6.58
CA VAL A 507 -6.14 21.21 -6.65
C VAL A 507 -6.08 19.73 -7.02
N PHE A 508 -5.13 19.34 -7.87
CA PHE A 508 -4.76 17.94 -8.08
C PHE A 508 -3.27 17.80 -8.28
N SER A 509 -2.73 16.64 -7.89
CA SER A 509 -1.32 16.32 -8.03
C SER A 509 -1.09 14.89 -8.48
N PHE A 510 0.08 14.65 -9.06
CA PHE A 510 0.58 13.31 -9.36
C PHE A 510 2.10 13.29 -9.23
N TYR A 511 2.66 12.11 -8.91
CA TYR A 511 4.10 11.90 -8.84
C TYR A 511 4.61 10.93 -9.92
N SER A 512 5.89 11.06 -10.28
CA SER A 512 6.57 10.16 -11.21
C SER A 512 7.23 9.01 -10.47
N LEU A 513 6.92 7.78 -10.88
CA LEU A 513 7.66 6.59 -10.47
C LEU A 513 7.83 5.66 -11.68
N PRO A 514 8.91 5.82 -12.47
CA PRO A 514 9.12 5.01 -13.65
C PRO A 514 9.42 3.55 -13.29
N SER A 515 9.13 2.65 -14.24
CA SER A 515 9.42 1.23 -14.12
C SER A 515 10.31 0.73 -15.25
N THR A 516 11.38 0.01 -14.93
CA THR A 516 12.22 -0.68 -15.92
C THR A 516 11.52 -1.96 -16.40
N ALA A 517 11.28 -2.08 -17.71
CA ALA A 517 10.80 -3.30 -18.35
C ALA A 517 11.94 -4.32 -18.48
N THR A 518 11.94 -5.34 -17.62
CA THR A 518 13.05 -6.30 -17.44
C THR A 518 13.18 -7.31 -18.59
N LYS A 519 12.07 -7.61 -19.29
CA LYS A 519 11.99 -8.59 -20.38
C LYS A 519 12.50 -8.05 -21.72
N MET A 520 12.82 -6.76 -21.79
CA MET A 520 13.33 -6.10 -23.00
C MET A 520 14.86 -6.26 -23.11
N THR A 521 15.37 -6.45 -24.33
CA THR A 521 16.82 -6.56 -24.60
C THR A 521 17.58 -5.25 -24.42
N THR A 522 16.87 -4.11 -24.46
CA THR A 522 17.38 -2.76 -24.17
C THR A 522 16.67 -2.20 -22.95
N ARG A 523 17.38 -1.51 -22.04
CA ARG A 523 16.78 -0.85 -20.86
C ARG A 523 15.69 0.11 -21.36
N THR A 524 14.44 -0.27 -21.13
CA THR A 524 13.26 0.46 -21.59
C THR A 524 12.46 0.84 -20.36
N LEU A 525 12.29 2.14 -20.14
CA LEU A 525 11.45 2.66 -19.05
C LEU A 525 10.01 2.82 -19.52
N VAL A 526 9.07 2.38 -18.68
CA VAL A 526 7.67 2.82 -18.71
C VAL A 526 7.57 3.99 -17.72
N ASN A 527 7.27 5.18 -18.23
CA ASN A 527 7.12 6.38 -17.42
C ASN A 527 5.71 6.35 -16.82
N ALA A 528 5.58 5.92 -15.57
CA ALA A 528 4.31 5.89 -14.88
C ALA A 528 4.15 7.12 -13.98
N ALA A 529 3.02 7.81 -14.13
CA ALA A 529 2.52 8.78 -13.16
C ALA A 529 1.61 8.04 -12.16
N TYR A 530 1.56 8.52 -10.94
CA TYR A 530 0.67 8.04 -9.88
C TYR A 530 -0.17 9.21 -9.40
N LEU A 531 -1.50 9.09 -9.48
CA LEU A 531 -2.42 10.08 -8.94
C LEU A 531 -2.20 10.20 -7.43
N PHE A 532 -1.99 11.43 -6.97
CA PHE A 532 -1.66 11.76 -5.60
C PHE A 532 -2.80 12.60 -5.00
N TYR A 533 -2.53 13.51 -4.09
CA TYR A 533 -3.58 14.28 -3.44
C TYR A 533 -4.30 15.23 -4.41
N TYR A 534 -5.61 15.32 -4.23
CA TYR A 534 -6.48 16.29 -4.88
C TYR A 534 -7.58 16.73 -3.91
N ALA A 535 -8.21 17.87 -4.19
CA ALA A 535 -9.35 18.39 -3.44
C ALA A 535 -10.10 19.43 -4.29
N THR A 536 -11.39 19.61 -4.03
CA THR A 536 -12.27 20.54 -4.77
C THR A 536 -13.34 21.15 -3.88
N THR A 537 -13.66 22.43 -4.09
CA THR A 537 -14.78 23.12 -3.45
C THR A 537 -16.15 22.63 -3.93
N ALA A 538 -16.22 21.73 -4.93
CA ALA A 538 -17.45 21.04 -5.30
C ALA A 538 -17.88 19.97 -4.28
N CYS A 539 -17.01 19.59 -3.34
CA CYS A 539 -17.41 18.87 -2.14
C CYS A 539 -18.08 19.85 -1.15
N PRO A 540 -19.24 19.51 -0.55
CA PRO A 540 -19.96 20.38 0.39
C PRO A 540 -19.10 20.85 1.57
N SER A 541 -18.39 19.92 2.21
CA SER A 541 -17.44 20.19 3.32
C SER A 541 -16.26 21.08 2.92
N CYS A 542 -16.11 21.40 1.63
CA CYS A 542 -15.06 22.25 1.07
C CYS A 542 -15.60 23.53 0.40
N ALA A 543 -16.91 23.73 0.30
CA ALA A 543 -17.50 24.83 -0.47
C ALA A 543 -17.16 26.22 0.12
N ASP A 544 -17.25 26.33 1.46
CA ASP A 544 -16.78 27.49 2.21
C ASP A 544 -15.82 27.07 3.35
N LEU A 545 -14.57 27.48 3.19
CA LEU A 545 -13.46 27.25 4.13
C LEU A 545 -13.17 28.49 4.99
N GLY A 546 -13.95 29.56 4.83
CA GLY A 546 -13.75 30.86 5.46
C GLY A 546 -12.36 31.46 5.22
N ASP A 547 -12.02 32.43 6.06
CA ASP A 547 -10.65 32.96 6.19
C ASP A 547 -9.74 32.04 7.05
N GLY A 548 -10.33 31.05 7.72
CA GLY A 548 -9.69 30.15 8.68
C GLY A 548 -9.87 30.53 10.15
N SER A 549 -10.67 31.55 10.48
CA SER A 549 -11.02 31.94 11.85
C SER A 549 -12.07 31.04 12.51
N THR A 550 -12.92 30.40 11.71
CA THR A 550 -13.97 29.48 12.17
C THR A 550 -13.73 28.07 11.63
N ALA A 551 -14.03 27.05 12.45
CA ALA A 551 -13.96 25.66 12.02
C ALA A 551 -15.22 25.30 11.21
N THR A 552 -15.09 25.13 9.89
CA THR A 552 -16.16 24.54 9.06
C THR A 552 -16.43 23.11 9.52
N ALA A 553 -17.69 22.78 9.78
CA ALA A 553 -18.09 21.40 10.07
C ALA A 553 -17.88 20.52 8.83
N VAL A 554 -17.19 19.39 8.98
CA VAL A 554 -16.91 18.46 7.89
C VAL A 554 -17.79 17.23 8.03
N THR A 555 -18.65 17.00 7.03
CA THR A 555 -19.44 15.78 6.88
C THR A 555 -18.52 14.62 6.46
N ASN A 556 -18.72 13.42 7.02
CA ASN A 556 -18.01 12.21 6.56
C ASN A 556 -18.52 11.83 5.17
N TRP A 557 -17.64 11.29 4.32
CA TRP A 557 -17.97 10.93 2.94
C TRP A 557 -19.17 9.96 2.78
N LYS A 558 -19.49 9.18 3.83
CA LYS A 558 -20.66 8.26 3.86
C LYS A 558 -21.99 8.94 4.13
N ASP A 559 -21.95 10.10 4.78
CA ASP A 559 -23.13 10.85 5.22
C ASP A 559 -23.51 11.94 4.19
N GLU A 560 -22.76 12.05 3.09
CA GLU A 560 -23.05 12.92 1.94
C GLU A 560 -24.26 12.43 1.14
N THR A 561 -25.14 13.34 0.75
CA THR A 561 -26.33 13.03 -0.04
C THR A 561 -25.98 12.67 -1.49
N GLN A 562 -26.86 11.92 -2.14
CA GLN A 562 -26.68 11.49 -3.53
C GLN A 562 -26.41 12.66 -4.49
N GLU A 563 -27.10 13.79 -4.34
CA GLU A 563 -26.93 14.99 -5.18
C GLU A 563 -25.55 15.64 -5.01
N GLU A 564 -25.05 15.70 -3.77
CA GLU A 564 -23.71 16.20 -3.46
C GLU A 564 -22.64 15.30 -4.06
N ARG A 565 -22.81 13.97 -3.97
CA ARG A 565 -21.86 13.00 -4.53
C ARG A 565 -21.88 12.97 -6.06
N GLU A 566 -23.03 13.19 -6.70
CA GLU A 566 -23.12 13.40 -8.16
C GLU A 566 -22.46 14.70 -8.61
N THR A 567 -22.57 15.77 -7.81
CA THR A 567 -21.90 17.06 -8.08
C THR A 567 -20.38 16.91 -7.97
N LEU A 568 -19.91 16.25 -6.92
CA LEU A 568 -18.50 15.90 -6.74
C LEU A 568 -17.99 15.01 -7.89
N GLN A 569 -18.74 13.97 -8.27
CA GLN A 569 -18.40 13.09 -9.40
C GLN A 569 -18.17 13.87 -10.69
N LYS A 570 -19.12 14.74 -11.08
CA LYS A 570 -19.03 15.56 -12.29
C LYS A 570 -17.74 16.41 -12.26
N ARG A 571 -17.42 17.05 -11.13
CA ARG A 571 -16.22 17.88 -11.00
C ARG A 571 -14.92 17.07 -11.02
N LEU A 572 -14.86 15.91 -10.35
CA LEU A 572 -13.68 15.05 -10.38
C LEU A 572 -13.42 14.47 -11.79
N ILE A 573 -14.48 14.15 -12.55
CA ILE A 573 -14.35 13.74 -13.96
C ILE A 573 -13.69 14.85 -14.80
N GLU A 574 -14.04 16.12 -14.59
CA GLU A 574 -13.39 17.27 -15.26
C GLU A 574 -11.91 17.42 -14.85
N LEU A 575 -11.63 17.45 -13.55
CA LEU A 575 -10.28 17.62 -13.00
C LEU A 575 -9.32 16.53 -13.47
N ILE A 576 -9.75 15.27 -13.36
CA ILE A 576 -8.91 14.14 -13.75
C ILE A 576 -8.86 13.97 -15.28
N SER A 577 -9.85 14.45 -16.04
CA SER A 577 -9.73 14.57 -17.51
C SER A 577 -8.58 15.48 -17.92
N ASP A 578 -8.45 16.66 -17.29
CA ASP A 578 -7.37 17.59 -17.59
C ASP A 578 -6.02 17.10 -17.05
N CYS A 579 -6.00 16.40 -15.91
CA CYS A 579 -4.83 15.66 -15.42
C CYS A 579 -4.32 14.62 -16.44
N LEU A 580 -5.22 13.89 -17.12
CA LEU A 580 -4.87 12.94 -18.18
C LEU A 580 -4.28 13.62 -19.42
N ILE A 581 -4.71 14.85 -19.73
CA ILE A 581 -4.14 15.65 -20.83
C ILE A 581 -2.74 16.13 -20.46
N LEU A 582 -2.55 16.63 -19.23
CA LEU A 582 -1.26 17.11 -18.73
C LEU A 582 -0.23 15.98 -18.64
N THR A 583 -0.57 14.86 -18.01
CA THR A 583 0.29 13.67 -17.95
C THR A 583 0.66 13.14 -19.33
N SER A 584 -0.28 13.13 -20.29
CA SER A 584 0.03 12.75 -21.67
C SER A 584 0.97 13.75 -22.37
N LYS A 585 0.80 15.06 -22.15
CA LYS A 585 1.71 16.10 -22.70
C LYS A 585 3.13 15.98 -22.14
N LEU A 586 3.25 15.63 -20.87
CA LEU A 586 4.53 15.42 -20.17
C LEU A 586 5.23 14.11 -20.57
N GLY A 587 4.61 13.28 -21.43
CA GLY A 587 5.23 12.05 -21.93
C GLY A 587 5.18 10.87 -20.96
N PHE A 588 4.22 10.85 -20.03
CA PHE A 588 3.89 9.66 -19.26
C PHE A 588 3.20 8.62 -20.15
N ASP A 589 3.48 7.35 -19.90
CA ASP A 589 2.92 6.22 -20.65
C ASP A 589 1.64 5.69 -20.03
N VAL A 590 1.48 5.85 -18.71
CA VAL A 590 0.34 5.40 -17.91
C VAL A 590 0.14 6.34 -16.72
N LEU A 591 -1.12 6.62 -16.37
CA LEU A 591 -1.48 7.19 -15.06
C LEU A 591 -2.09 6.08 -14.21
N ASN A 592 -1.49 5.82 -13.06
CA ASN A 592 -1.95 4.86 -12.07
C ASN A 592 -2.81 5.55 -11.01
N ALA A 593 -3.79 4.83 -10.49
CA ALA A 593 -4.59 5.23 -9.34
C ALA A 593 -4.90 4.00 -8.47
N LEU A 594 -5.37 4.25 -7.26
CA LEU A 594 -5.94 3.25 -6.36
C LEU A 594 -7.43 3.55 -6.14
N THR A 595 -8.22 2.61 -5.64
CA THR A 595 -9.63 2.84 -5.25
C THR A 595 -9.82 3.69 -3.98
N LEU A 596 -8.76 4.30 -3.45
CA LEU A 596 -8.79 5.20 -2.30
C LEU A 596 -9.49 6.55 -2.60
N GLN A 597 -9.79 7.32 -1.55
CA GLN A 597 -10.54 8.60 -1.62
C GLN A 597 -11.86 8.44 -2.40
N ASP A 598 -12.21 9.41 -3.25
CA ASP A 598 -13.38 9.37 -4.12
C ASP A 598 -13.04 8.84 -5.53
N ASN A 599 -11.92 8.11 -5.70
CA ASN A 599 -11.46 7.69 -7.03
C ASN A 599 -12.51 6.83 -7.76
N SER A 600 -13.27 6.02 -7.03
CA SER A 600 -14.40 5.24 -7.56
C SER A 600 -15.40 6.06 -8.38
N LEU A 601 -15.55 7.37 -8.11
CA LEU A 601 -16.47 8.25 -8.84
C LEU A 601 -16.06 8.52 -10.30
N PHE A 602 -14.77 8.40 -10.65
CA PHE A 602 -14.29 8.75 -12.00
C PHE A 602 -13.49 7.65 -12.71
N LEU A 603 -13.07 6.58 -12.01
CA LEU A 603 -12.19 5.55 -12.58
C LEU A 603 -12.78 4.91 -13.85
N GLU A 604 -14.03 4.45 -13.82
CA GLU A 604 -14.63 3.76 -14.97
C GLU A 604 -14.97 4.73 -16.12
N ASP A 605 -15.54 5.90 -15.82
CA ASP A 605 -15.85 6.97 -16.80
C ASP A 605 -14.61 7.45 -17.56
N LEU A 606 -13.49 7.62 -16.84
CA LEU A 606 -12.21 8.03 -17.42
C LEU A 606 -11.39 6.87 -17.99
N LYS A 607 -11.97 5.66 -18.06
CA LYS A 607 -11.40 4.44 -18.66
C LYS A 607 -10.15 3.93 -17.97
N PHE A 608 -10.04 4.09 -16.65
CA PHE A 608 -9.03 3.38 -15.89
C PHE A 608 -9.39 1.89 -15.85
N GLY A 609 -8.49 1.03 -16.35
CA GLY A 609 -8.67 -0.42 -16.30
C GLY A 609 -8.28 -0.98 -14.94
N LYS A 610 -9.05 -1.96 -14.43
CA LYS A 610 -8.75 -2.64 -13.16
C LYS A 610 -7.43 -3.41 -13.27
N GLY A 611 -6.49 -3.14 -12.38
CA GLY A 611 -5.26 -3.90 -12.20
C GLY A 611 -5.50 -5.21 -11.42
N ASP A 612 -4.53 -6.11 -11.48
CA ASP A 612 -4.51 -7.36 -10.72
C ASP A 612 -3.93 -7.21 -9.30
N GLY A 613 -3.20 -6.12 -9.04
CA GLY A 613 -2.64 -5.78 -7.74
C GLY A 613 -3.65 -5.17 -6.76
N PHE A 614 -3.50 -5.55 -5.49
CA PHE A 614 -4.13 -4.88 -4.35
C PHE A 614 -3.06 -4.24 -3.46
N LEU A 615 -3.40 -3.13 -2.81
CA LEU A 615 -2.62 -2.54 -1.73
C LEU A 615 -3.38 -2.68 -0.41
N HIS A 616 -2.79 -3.38 0.55
CA HIS A 616 -3.36 -3.56 1.88
C HIS A 616 -2.75 -2.56 2.85
N TYR A 617 -3.59 -1.90 3.64
CA TYR A 617 -3.20 -0.94 4.67
C TYR A 617 -3.22 -1.62 6.04
N TYR A 618 -2.24 -1.27 6.87
CA TYR A 618 -2.04 -1.82 8.21
C TYR A 618 -1.70 -0.72 9.20
N LEU A 619 -2.12 -0.93 10.46
CA LEU A 619 -1.66 -0.15 11.59
C LEU A 619 -0.90 -1.05 12.57
N TYR A 620 0.27 -0.62 12.99
CA TYR A 620 1.03 -1.23 14.08
C TYR A 620 0.58 -0.63 15.42
N ASN A 621 0.34 -1.48 16.40
CA ASN A 621 -0.11 -1.13 17.74
C ASN A 621 -1.37 -0.23 17.76
N TYR A 622 -2.30 -0.46 16.83
CA TYR A 622 -3.58 0.24 16.82
C TYR A 622 -4.69 -0.66 16.24
N ALA A 623 -5.77 -0.81 17.00
CA ALA A 623 -6.98 -1.49 16.60
C ALA A 623 -7.98 -0.47 16.03
N THR A 624 -8.64 -0.83 14.94
CA THR A 624 -9.70 -0.03 14.32
C THR A 624 -10.69 -0.95 13.63
N LYS A 625 -11.96 -0.54 13.53
CA LYS A 625 -12.93 -1.25 12.70
C LYS A 625 -12.52 -1.13 11.23
N PRO A 626 -12.84 -2.12 10.37
CA PRO A 626 -12.48 -2.07 8.95
C PRO A 626 -12.88 -0.77 8.27
N ILE A 627 -12.03 -0.31 7.36
CA ILE A 627 -12.23 0.90 6.57
C ILE A 627 -12.45 0.50 5.12
N LEU A 628 -13.55 1.00 4.51
CA LEU A 628 -13.88 0.71 3.12
C LEU A 628 -12.79 1.26 2.20
N GLY A 629 -12.32 0.43 1.28
CA GLY A 629 -11.23 0.75 0.35
C GLY A 629 -11.70 1.04 -1.07
N GLY A 630 -13.01 1.23 -1.30
CA GLY A 630 -13.61 1.56 -2.60
C GLY A 630 -13.55 0.45 -3.65
N ILE A 631 -13.48 -0.82 -3.23
CA ILE A 631 -13.35 -1.95 -4.15
C ILE A 631 -14.72 -2.42 -4.67
N ASP A 632 -15.74 -2.41 -3.82
CA ASP A 632 -17.10 -2.69 -4.27
C ASP A 632 -17.72 -1.42 -4.85
N ALA A 633 -18.42 -1.52 -5.97
CA ALA A 633 -19.14 -0.37 -6.53
C ALA A 633 -20.26 0.10 -5.58
N THR A 634 -20.80 -0.81 -4.75
CA THR A 634 -21.79 -0.51 -3.72
C THR A 634 -21.21 0.22 -2.49
N ASP A 635 -19.87 0.24 -2.30
CA ASP A 635 -19.23 1.06 -1.27
C ASP A 635 -19.43 2.56 -1.54
N GLY A 636 -19.64 2.96 -2.81
CA GLY A 636 -19.78 4.35 -3.26
C GLY A 636 -18.50 5.20 -3.20
N GLY A 637 -17.52 4.84 -2.37
CA GLY A 637 -16.30 5.59 -2.10
C GLY A 637 -15.33 4.82 -1.21
N SER A 638 -14.30 5.49 -0.72
CA SER A 638 -13.32 4.91 0.20
C SER A 638 -13.11 5.80 1.41
N GLY A 639 -13.01 5.17 2.58
CA GLY A 639 -12.59 5.83 3.81
C GLY A 639 -11.07 6.00 3.91
N VAL A 640 -10.28 5.56 2.92
CA VAL A 640 -8.83 5.74 2.88
C VAL A 640 -8.47 7.05 2.19
N GLY A 641 -8.07 8.04 2.97
CA GLY A 641 -7.55 9.33 2.53
C GLY A 641 -6.01 9.46 2.60
N VAL A 642 -5.30 8.40 2.97
CA VAL A 642 -3.83 8.34 3.02
C VAL A 642 -3.26 7.65 1.78
N ILE A 643 -2.32 8.32 1.10
CA ILE A 643 -1.64 7.85 -0.10
C ILE A 643 -0.18 7.56 0.23
N MET A 644 0.22 6.29 0.06
CA MET A 644 1.58 5.79 0.33
C MET A 644 2.41 5.79 -0.96
N LEU A 645 3.73 5.99 -0.84
CA LEU A 645 4.68 6.21 -1.95
C LEU A 645 5.33 4.93 -2.51
#